data_AF-A0A8C6ELS7-F1
#
_entry.id   AF-A0A8C6ELS7-F1
#
_cell.length_a   1.000
_cell.length_b   1.000
_cell.length_c   1.000
_cell.angle_alpha   90.00
_cell.angle_beta   90.00
_cell.angle_gamma   90.00
#
_symmetry.space_group_name_H-M   'P 1'
#
loop_
_entity.id
_entity.type
_entity.pdbx_description
1 polymer ?
#
loop_
_entity_poly.entity_id
_entity_poly.type
_entity_poly.pdbx_seq_one_letter_code
_entity_poly.pdbx_strand_id
1 'polypeptide(L)'
;MAATVVAPPGAAAGRANKRSGGGPGGGGGGGGARGAEEEPPPPLQAVLVADSFNRRFFPISKDQPRVLLPLANVALIDYTLEFLTATGVQETFVFCCWKAAQIKEHLLKSKWCRPTSLNVVRIITSELYRSLGDVLRDVDAKALVRSDFLLVYGDVISNINITRALEEHRLRRKLEKNVSVMTMIFKESSPSHPTRCQEDNVVVAVDSATNRILHFQKTQGLRRFSFPLSLFQGNGDGVEIRYDLLDCHISICSPQVAQLFTDNFDYQTRDDFVRGLLVNEEILGNQIHMHVTTREYGARVSNLHMYSAVCTDVIRRWVYPLTPEANFTDSTTQSCTHSRHNIYRGPEVSLGHGSILEENVLLGSGTVIGSNCSITNSVIGPGCHIGDNVVLDQAYLWQGVRVAAGAQIHQSLLCDNAEVKERVILKPRCVLTSQVIVGPDITLPEGSVISLHPPDAEEDEDDGQFSDDSGAGQEKEKVKMKGYNPAEVGVAGQGYLWKVADMNMEEEEELRQNLWGLRINMEEESESESERSMDSEELDSRTGSPQMDDIKVFQNEVLGTLQRGKEENISCDNLVLEINSLKYAYNISLKEVMQVLSHVVLEFPLQQMDSPLDPNRYCSLLLPLLKAWSPVFRNYIKRAADHLEALAAIEDFFLEHEALGTSMAKVLMAFYQLEILAEETILSWFSQRDTTDKGRQLRKNQQVSRAALSPRWLSGSQVLAPTL
;
A
#
# COMPACT_ATOMS: atom_id res chain seq x y z
N MET A 1 -47.51 28.48 30.34
CA MET A 1 -48.82 28.49 29.66
C MET A 1 -49.07 27.10 29.12
N ALA A 2 -50.25 26.56 29.43
CA ALA A 2 -50.64 25.19 29.14
C ALA A 2 -51.30 25.03 27.76
N ALA A 3 -51.47 23.75 27.38
CA ALA A 3 -52.39 23.18 26.38
C ALA A 3 -51.81 23.05 24.95
N THR A 4 -51.99 21.94 24.21
CA THR A 4 -52.89 20.79 24.39
C THR A 4 -52.43 19.61 23.50
N VAL A 5 -52.57 18.39 24.04
CA VAL A 5 -52.42 17.10 23.33
C VAL A 5 -53.79 16.68 22.78
N VAL A 6 -53.83 16.14 21.55
CA VAL A 6 -55.03 15.49 20.98
C VAL A 6 -54.63 14.13 20.38
N ALA A 7 -55.13 13.06 21.00
CA ALA A 7 -55.46 11.75 20.39
C ALA A 7 -57.01 11.64 20.42
N PRO A 8 -57.73 10.82 19.62
CA PRO A 8 -57.74 9.33 19.66
C PRO A 8 -58.24 8.70 18.32
N PRO A 9 -59.01 7.57 18.23
CA PRO A 9 -59.12 6.29 18.97
C PRO A 9 -58.80 5.06 18.05
N GLY A 10 -58.50 3.83 18.49
CA GLY A 10 -59.24 2.92 19.36
C GLY A 10 -60.15 1.97 18.54
N ALA A 11 -59.68 0.76 18.20
CA ALA A 11 -60.49 -0.28 17.54
C ALA A 11 -60.41 -1.61 18.30
N ALA A 12 -61.59 -2.13 18.66
CA ALA A 12 -61.82 -3.26 19.54
C ALA A 12 -61.91 -4.61 18.81
N ALA A 13 -61.67 -5.68 19.58
CA ALA A 13 -61.74 -7.08 19.20
C ALA A 13 -63.16 -7.55 18.80
N GLY A 14 -63.24 -8.49 17.85
CA GLY A 14 -64.48 -9.16 17.45
C GLY A 14 -64.21 -10.59 16.94
N ARG A 15 -64.85 -11.56 17.59
CA ARG A 15 -64.74 -13.02 17.45
C ARG A 15 -65.07 -13.55 16.04
N ALA A 16 -64.34 -14.57 15.61
CA ALA A 16 -64.66 -15.41 14.46
C ALA A 16 -65.75 -16.45 14.81
N ASN A 17 -66.79 -16.53 13.97
CA ASN A 17 -67.83 -17.54 14.04
C ASN A 17 -67.79 -18.41 12.77
N LYS A 18 -67.82 -19.74 12.96
CA LYS A 18 -67.91 -20.76 11.90
C LYS A 18 -69.32 -20.76 11.28
N ARG A 19 -69.43 -20.95 9.95
CA ARG A 19 -70.07 -22.12 9.30
C ARG A 19 -70.48 -21.87 7.83
N SER A 20 -70.13 -22.86 7.01
CA SER A 20 -70.91 -23.52 5.94
C SER A 20 -71.38 -22.77 4.69
N GLY A 21 -70.95 -23.32 3.55
CA GLY A 21 -71.57 -23.27 2.21
C GLY A 21 -70.47 -23.65 1.20
N GLY A 22 -70.58 -24.64 0.31
CA GLY A 22 -71.73 -25.34 -0.21
C GLY A 22 -71.58 -25.40 -1.74
N GLY A 23 -70.97 -26.46 -2.26
CA GLY A 23 -71.18 -26.98 -3.63
C GLY A 23 -70.43 -26.31 -4.81
N PRO A 24 -70.08 -27.09 -5.86
CA PRO A 24 -69.12 -26.69 -6.90
C PRO A 24 -69.75 -26.45 -8.29
N GLY A 25 -68.98 -25.82 -9.19
CA GLY A 25 -69.04 -26.08 -10.63
C GLY A 25 -69.46 -24.91 -11.53
N GLY A 26 -68.62 -24.57 -12.50
CA GLY A 26 -68.99 -23.75 -13.66
C GLY A 26 -67.80 -22.99 -14.26
N GLY A 27 -67.22 -23.51 -15.35
CA GLY A 27 -65.97 -23.03 -15.94
C GLY A 27 -66.00 -21.67 -16.63
N GLY A 28 -64.81 -21.18 -16.97
CA GLY A 28 -64.61 -19.99 -17.79
C GLY A 28 -63.14 -19.63 -17.88
N GLY A 29 -62.44 -20.18 -18.87
CA GLY A 29 -61.06 -19.81 -19.17
C GLY A 29 -60.96 -18.38 -19.70
N GLY A 30 -60.00 -17.63 -19.16
CA GLY A 30 -59.59 -16.32 -19.65
C GLY A 30 -58.15 -16.08 -19.22
N GLY A 31 -57.23 -16.13 -20.18
CA GLY A 31 -55.82 -15.86 -19.95
C GLY A 31 -55.61 -14.42 -19.48
N GLY A 32 -55.30 -14.28 -18.19
CA GLY A 32 -54.77 -13.04 -17.62
C GLY A 32 -53.26 -13.20 -17.47
N ALA A 33 -52.51 -12.27 -18.05
CA ALA A 33 -51.08 -12.12 -17.86
C ALA A 33 -50.75 -12.25 -16.36
N ARG A 34 -49.90 -13.24 -16.03
CA ARG A 34 -49.25 -13.29 -14.72
C ARG A 34 -48.49 -11.98 -14.57
N GLY A 35 -49.01 -11.08 -13.74
CA GLY A 35 -48.20 -10.00 -13.19
C GLY A 35 -46.92 -10.64 -12.66
N ALA A 36 -45.78 -10.09 -13.06
CA ALA A 36 -44.54 -10.37 -12.40
C ALA A 36 -44.77 -10.05 -10.92
N GLU A 37 -44.88 -11.08 -10.09
CA GLU A 37 -44.67 -10.92 -8.66
C GLU A 37 -43.27 -10.33 -8.55
N GLU A 38 -43.17 -9.05 -8.20
CA GLU A 38 -41.89 -8.44 -7.83
C GLU A 38 -41.30 -9.32 -6.74
N GLU A 39 -40.25 -10.07 -7.10
CA GLU A 39 -39.43 -10.77 -6.12
C GLU A 39 -39.08 -9.76 -5.02
N PRO A 40 -39.21 -10.12 -3.74
CA PRO A 40 -38.83 -9.21 -2.66
C PRO A 40 -37.39 -8.75 -2.93
N PRO A 41 -37.10 -7.44 -2.78
CA PRO A 41 -35.79 -6.92 -3.12
C PRO A 41 -34.73 -7.74 -2.39
N PRO A 42 -33.65 -8.14 -3.09
CA PRO A 42 -32.64 -8.99 -2.49
C PRO A 42 -32.08 -8.31 -1.24
N PRO A 43 -31.80 -9.09 -0.18
CA PRO A 43 -31.29 -8.55 1.07
C PRO A 43 -30.00 -7.79 0.80
N LEU A 44 -29.89 -6.58 1.34
CA LEU A 44 -28.66 -5.81 1.22
C LEU A 44 -27.59 -6.43 2.12
N GLN A 45 -26.54 -6.93 1.49
CA GLN A 45 -25.38 -7.54 2.15
C GLN A 45 -24.23 -6.53 2.17
N ALA A 46 -23.37 -6.63 3.18
CA ALA A 46 -22.13 -5.87 3.22
C ALA A 46 -20.94 -6.74 3.64
N VAL A 47 -19.79 -6.46 3.05
CA VAL A 47 -18.50 -7.02 3.41
C VAL A 47 -17.73 -5.94 4.16
N LEU A 48 -17.46 -6.20 5.45
CA LEU A 48 -16.71 -5.34 6.34
C LEU A 48 -15.32 -5.94 6.55
N VAL A 49 -14.31 -5.18 6.14
CA VAL A 49 -12.91 -5.56 6.28
C VAL A 49 -12.38 -4.93 7.58
N ALA A 50 -12.37 -5.71 8.65
CA ALA A 50 -12.02 -5.22 10.00
C ALA A 50 -10.50 -5.15 10.24
N ASP A 51 -9.71 -5.61 9.28
CA ASP A 51 -8.26 -5.50 9.32
C ASP A 51 -7.78 -4.71 8.10
N SER A 52 -7.12 -3.58 8.34
CA SER A 52 -6.42 -2.88 7.28
C SER A 52 -4.94 -3.22 7.41
N PHE A 53 -4.39 -3.79 6.34
CA PHE A 53 -3.04 -4.36 6.29
C PHE A 53 -1.92 -3.30 6.24
N ASN A 54 -2.27 -2.02 6.38
CA ASN A 54 -1.30 -0.92 6.35
C ASN A 54 -0.57 -0.79 7.70
N ARG A 55 0.77 -0.78 7.71
CA ARG A 55 1.59 -0.71 8.94
C ARG A 55 1.64 0.67 9.65
N ARG A 56 0.66 1.56 9.40
CA ARG A 56 0.69 3.00 9.76
C ARG A 56 0.52 3.30 11.25
N PHE A 57 -0.19 2.45 11.98
CA PHE A 57 -0.47 2.63 13.42
C PHE A 57 0.55 1.94 14.33
N PHE A 58 1.71 1.51 13.83
CA PHE A 58 2.74 0.97 14.71
C PHE A 58 3.41 2.09 15.52
N PRO A 59 3.66 1.89 16.83
CA PRO A 59 3.46 0.67 17.64
C PRO A 59 2.09 0.51 18.33
N ILE A 60 1.16 1.47 18.22
CA ILE A 60 -0.18 1.45 18.86
C ILE A 60 -0.95 0.18 18.53
N SER A 61 -0.93 -0.21 17.25
CA SER A 61 -1.71 -1.34 16.78
C SER A 61 -1.21 -2.68 17.34
N LYS A 62 0.06 -2.78 17.78
CA LYS A 62 0.64 -4.02 18.34
C LYS A 62 -0.08 -4.47 19.61
N ASP A 63 -0.62 -3.53 20.38
CA ASP A 63 -1.36 -3.84 21.61
C ASP A 63 -2.80 -4.24 21.25
N GLN A 64 -3.49 -3.39 20.50
CA GLN A 64 -4.87 -3.60 20.07
C GLN A 64 -5.09 -3.18 18.61
N PRO A 65 -5.91 -3.92 17.84
CA PRO A 65 -6.10 -3.66 16.42
C PRO A 65 -6.78 -2.29 16.19
N ARG A 66 -6.51 -1.68 15.03
CA ARG A 66 -6.97 -0.32 14.71
C ARG A 66 -8.48 -0.13 14.89
N VAL A 67 -9.28 -1.14 14.55
CA VAL A 67 -10.74 -1.04 14.56
C VAL A 67 -11.33 -1.04 15.99
N LEU A 68 -10.53 -1.40 16.98
CA LEU A 68 -10.88 -1.33 18.40
C LEU A 68 -10.42 -0.02 19.05
N LEU A 69 -9.67 0.83 18.32
CA LEU A 69 -9.25 2.12 18.88
C LEU A 69 -10.48 2.97 19.19
N PRO A 70 -10.56 3.54 20.41
CA PRO A 70 -11.71 4.32 20.80
C PRO A 70 -11.65 5.72 20.17
N LEU A 71 -12.74 6.14 19.55
CA LEU A 71 -13.06 7.54 19.27
C LEU A 71 -14.19 7.95 20.19
N ALA A 72 -14.01 9.01 20.97
CA ALA A 72 -15.03 9.48 21.92
C ALA A 72 -15.59 8.33 22.80
N ASN A 73 -14.71 7.45 23.29
CA ASN A 73 -15.00 6.28 24.14
C ASN A 73 -15.74 5.11 23.47
N VAL A 74 -15.92 5.15 22.15
CA VAL A 74 -16.55 4.08 21.36
C VAL A 74 -15.57 3.56 20.31
N ALA A 75 -15.50 2.24 20.09
CA ALA A 75 -14.57 1.67 19.11
C ALA A 75 -14.96 2.04 17.66
N LEU A 76 -13.98 2.14 16.77
CA LEU A 76 -14.20 2.44 15.35
C LEU A 76 -15.15 1.44 14.65
N ILE A 77 -15.06 0.16 14.99
CA ILE A 77 -15.93 -0.88 14.44
C ILE A 77 -17.41 -0.64 14.76
N ASP A 78 -17.68 -0.09 15.94
CA ASP A 78 -19.03 0.18 16.43
C ASP A 78 -19.67 1.34 15.64
N TYR A 79 -18.89 2.36 15.27
CA TYR A 79 -19.32 3.42 14.34
C TYR A 79 -19.66 2.87 12.97
N THR A 80 -18.81 1.96 12.45
CA THR A 80 -19.02 1.37 11.13
C THR A 80 -20.29 0.50 11.12
N LEU A 81 -20.49 -0.33 12.15
CA LEU A 81 -21.68 -1.18 12.25
C LEU A 81 -22.97 -0.37 12.43
N GLU A 82 -22.93 0.72 13.19
CA GLU A 82 -24.06 1.64 13.32
C GLU A 82 -24.38 2.35 11.99
N PHE A 83 -23.37 2.71 11.23
CA PHE A 83 -23.56 3.23 9.87
C PHE A 83 -24.25 2.22 8.95
N LEU A 84 -23.85 0.93 9.03
CA LEU A 84 -24.46 -0.15 8.23
C LEU A 84 -25.90 -0.46 8.66
N THR A 85 -26.21 -0.40 9.97
CA THR A 85 -27.60 -0.56 10.46
C THR A 85 -28.47 0.62 10.03
N ALA A 86 -27.97 1.85 10.15
CA ALA A 86 -28.69 3.06 9.71
C ALA A 86 -28.96 3.07 8.20
N THR A 87 -28.04 2.49 7.42
CA THR A 87 -28.18 2.26 5.99
C THR A 87 -29.28 1.25 5.64
N GLY A 88 -29.60 0.32 6.55
CA GLY A 88 -30.57 -0.75 6.32
C GLY A 88 -29.95 -2.05 5.79
N VAL A 89 -28.67 -2.31 6.05
CA VAL A 89 -28.01 -3.60 5.75
C VAL A 89 -28.58 -4.69 6.65
N GLN A 90 -28.89 -5.86 6.08
CA GLN A 90 -29.48 -6.98 6.81
C GLN A 90 -28.45 -8.01 7.27
N GLU A 91 -27.41 -8.24 6.47
CA GLU A 91 -26.33 -9.17 6.79
C GLU A 91 -24.96 -8.54 6.51
N THR A 92 -24.07 -8.64 7.48
CA THR A 92 -22.69 -8.13 7.39
C THR A 92 -21.69 -9.26 7.59
N PHE A 93 -20.71 -9.37 6.69
CA PHE A 93 -19.60 -10.29 6.81
C PHE A 93 -18.38 -9.55 7.32
N VAL A 94 -17.97 -9.84 8.56
CA VAL A 94 -16.82 -9.22 9.22
C VAL A 94 -15.60 -10.12 9.03
N PHE A 95 -14.62 -9.63 8.26
CA PHE A 95 -13.34 -10.30 8.03
C PHE A 95 -12.28 -9.76 9.00
N CYS A 96 -11.71 -10.65 9.80
CA CYS A 96 -10.63 -10.35 10.74
C CYS A 96 -9.52 -11.41 10.65
N CYS A 97 -8.28 -10.94 10.43
CA CYS A 97 -7.07 -11.75 10.39
C CYS A 97 -6.26 -11.53 11.67
N TRP A 98 -5.67 -10.35 11.82
CA TRP A 98 -4.80 -10.05 12.95
C TRP A 98 -5.58 -9.76 14.23
N LYS A 99 -5.15 -10.38 15.35
CA LYS A 99 -5.82 -10.32 16.66
C LYS A 99 -7.34 -10.57 16.59
N ALA A 100 -7.76 -11.47 15.69
CA ALA A 100 -9.17 -11.77 15.43
C ALA A 100 -9.94 -12.20 16.69
N ALA A 101 -9.28 -12.89 17.62
CA ALA A 101 -9.89 -13.30 18.89
C ALA A 101 -10.38 -12.10 19.72
N GLN A 102 -9.58 -11.02 19.80
CA GLN A 102 -9.91 -9.80 20.54
C GLN A 102 -11.09 -9.06 19.88
N ILE A 103 -11.07 -8.96 18.54
CA ILE A 103 -12.15 -8.34 17.75
C ILE A 103 -13.46 -9.11 17.96
N LYS A 104 -13.40 -10.44 17.88
CA LYS A 104 -14.54 -11.32 18.10
C LYS A 104 -15.11 -11.20 19.51
N GLU A 105 -14.27 -11.16 20.53
CA GLU A 105 -14.72 -11.00 21.92
C GLU A 105 -15.46 -9.66 22.12
N HIS A 106 -14.94 -8.57 21.56
CA HIS A 106 -15.59 -7.25 21.61
C HIS A 106 -16.96 -7.26 20.90
N LEU A 107 -17.00 -7.79 19.68
CA LEU A 107 -18.23 -7.89 18.89
C LEU A 107 -19.29 -8.77 19.55
N LEU A 108 -18.93 -9.89 20.18
CA LEU A 108 -19.90 -10.77 20.85
C LEU A 108 -20.60 -10.10 22.03
N LYS A 109 -19.93 -9.16 22.72
CA LYS A 109 -20.50 -8.37 23.82
C LYS A 109 -21.37 -7.21 23.32
N SER A 110 -21.22 -6.84 22.06
CA SER A 110 -21.89 -5.69 21.45
C SER A 110 -23.39 -5.91 21.19
N LYS A 111 -24.05 -4.82 20.77
CA LYS A 111 -25.47 -4.81 20.39
C LYS A 111 -25.76 -5.66 19.14
N TRP A 112 -24.85 -5.70 18.18
CA TRP A 112 -25.09 -6.31 16.87
C TRP A 112 -25.14 -7.84 16.87
N CYS A 113 -24.56 -8.49 17.89
CA CYS A 113 -24.68 -9.94 18.08
C CYS A 113 -25.96 -10.37 18.83
N ARG A 114 -26.80 -9.42 19.29
CA ARG A 114 -28.05 -9.75 19.98
C ARG A 114 -29.10 -10.25 18.96
N PRO A 115 -29.96 -11.21 19.34
CA PRO A 115 -31.02 -11.72 18.45
C PRO A 115 -32.08 -10.68 18.10
N THR A 116 -32.11 -9.54 18.78
CA THR A 116 -33.02 -8.41 18.50
C THR A 116 -32.48 -7.45 17.43
N SER A 117 -31.22 -7.61 17.00
CA SER A 117 -30.61 -6.75 15.99
C SER A 117 -31.22 -7.02 14.61
N LEU A 118 -31.49 -5.95 13.86
CA LEU A 118 -31.96 -6.04 12.47
C LEU A 118 -30.84 -6.47 11.51
N ASN A 119 -29.59 -6.18 11.86
CA ASN A 119 -28.41 -6.55 11.09
C ASN A 119 -27.70 -7.72 11.77
N VAL A 120 -27.56 -8.84 11.06
CA VAL A 120 -26.86 -10.03 11.52
C VAL A 120 -25.41 -9.97 11.10
N VAL A 121 -24.50 -10.04 12.07
CA VAL A 121 -23.06 -10.09 11.85
C VAL A 121 -22.56 -11.53 11.72
N ARG A 122 -21.78 -11.81 10.67
CA ARG A 122 -21.10 -13.09 10.41
C ARG A 122 -19.60 -12.87 10.53
N ILE A 123 -19.01 -13.40 11.58
CA ILE A 123 -17.58 -13.25 11.84
C ILE A 123 -16.82 -14.36 11.12
N ILE A 124 -15.94 -13.97 10.19
CA ILE A 124 -15.07 -14.89 9.44
C ILE A 124 -13.63 -14.63 9.86
N THR A 125 -13.04 -15.63 10.49
CA THR A 125 -11.65 -15.62 10.94
C THR A 125 -10.82 -16.50 10.00
N SER A 126 -9.75 -15.95 9.43
CA SER A 126 -8.73 -16.72 8.73
C SER A 126 -7.41 -15.95 8.81
N GLU A 127 -6.31 -16.69 8.91
CA GLU A 127 -4.95 -16.14 9.02
C GLU A 127 -4.26 -16.05 7.64
N LEU A 128 -4.92 -16.57 6.60
CA LEU A 128 -4.33 -16.70 5.26
C LEU A 128 -4.42 -15.42 4.42
N TYR A 129 -5.46 -14.61 4.59
CA TYR A 129 -5.62 -13.40 3.80
C TYR A 129 -4.79 -12.25 4.38
N ARG A 130 -3.90 -11.66 3.57
CA ARG A 130 -3.04 -10.53 3.95
C ARG A 130 -3.37 -9.26 3.18
N SER A 131 -4.40 -9.32 2.33
CA SER A 131 -4.78 -8.23 1.45
C SER A 131 -6.30 -8.14 1.29
N LEU A 132 -6.76 -6.97 0.84
CA LEU A 132 -8.18 -6.75 0.52
C LEU A 132 -8.62 -7.68 -0.62
N GLY A 133 -7.77 -7.84 -1.64
CA GLY A 133 -8.04 -8.72 -2.77
C GLY A 133 -8.24 -10.18 -2.32
N ASP A 134 -7.43 -10.65 -1.38
CA ASP A 134 -7.57 -12.01 -0.82
C ASP A 134 -8.90 -12.19 -0.10
N VAL A 135 -9.36 -11.18 0.66
CA VAL A 135 -10.67 -11.20 1.30
C VAL A 135 -11.79 -11.34 0.26
N LEU A 136 -11.72 -10.58 -0.83
CA LEU A 136 -12.73 -10.64 -1.89
C LEU A 136 -12.71 -11.95 -2.68
N ARG A 137 -11.54 -12.55 -2.91
CA ARG A 137 -11.41 -13.90 -3.48
C ARG A 137 -12.06 -14.94 -2.58
N ASP A 138 -11.85 -14.83 -1.26
CA ASP A 138 -12.46 -15.71 -0.29
C ASP A 138 -13.99 -15.56 -0.24
N VAL A 139 -14.48 -14.33 -0.41
CA VAL A 139 -15.92 -14.03 -0.53
C VAL A 139 -16.52 -14.74 -1.75
N ASP A 140 -15.81 -14.71 -2.89
CA ASP A 140 -16.21 -15.38 -4.13
C ASP A 140 -16.15 -16.91 -3.99
N ALA A 141 -15.04 -17.44 -3.46
CA ALA A 141 -14.85 -18.88 -3.24
C ALA A 141 -15.91 -19.49 -2.31
N LYS A 142 -16.38 -18.72 -1.31
CA LYS A 142 -17.44 -19.11 -0.39
C LYS A 142 -18.85 -18.74 -0.90
N ALA A 143 -18.96 -18.07 -2.04
CA ALA A 143 -20.20 -17.59 -2.65
C ALA A 143 -21.14 -16.90 -1.64
N LEU A 144 -20.58 -16.02 -0.80
CA LEU A 144 -21.32 -15.38 0.31
C LEU A 144 -22.27 -14.28 -0.19
N VAL A 145 -21.86 -13.55 -1.22
CA VAL A 145 -22.60 -12.44 -1.80
C VAL A 145 -23.47 -12.92 -2.95
N ARG A 146 -24.76 -12.56 -2.94
CA ARG A 146 -25.74 -12.99 -3.96
C ARG A 146 -26.09 -11.90 -4.96
N SER A 147 -26.10 -10.65 -4.51
CA SER A 147 -26.42 -9.47 -5.31
C SER A 147 -25.45 -8.33 -5.00
N ASP A 148 -25.81 -7.12 -5.41
CA ASP A 148 -25.09 -5.88 -5.05
C ASP A 148 -24.83 -5.87 -3.54
N PHE A 149 -23.57 -5.68 -3.17
CA PHE A 149 -23.13 -5.63 -1.79
C PHE A 149 -22.33 -4.36 -1.54
N LEU A 150 -22.27 -3.95 -0.27
CA LEU A 150 -21.44 -2.83 0.14
C LEU A 150 -20.05 -3.34 0.55
N LEU A 151 -19.00 -2.74 0.03
CA LEU A 151 -17.63 -2.94 0.48
C LEU A 151 -17.23 -1.76 1.37
N VAL A 152 -16.86 -2.05 2.61
CA VAL A 152 -16.49 -1.05 3.62
C VAL A 152 -15.34 -1.56 4.50
N TYR A 153 -14.51 -0.64 4.99
CA TYR A 153 -13.49 -0.95 6.01
C TYR A 153 -14.07 -0.77 7.42
N GLY A 154 -13.50 -1.45 8.41
CA GLY A 154 -13.94 -1.37 9.81
C GLY A 154 -13.53 -0.09 10.56
N ASP A 155 -12.88 0.86 9.88
CA ASP A 155 -12.41 2.15 10.40
C ASP A 155 -13.08 3.35 9.71
N VAL A 156 -14.28 3.15 9.15
CA VAL A 156 -15.06 4.17 8.44
C VAL A 156 -16.08 4.81 9.38
N ILE A 157 -16.14 6.14 9.36
CA ILE A 157 -17.13 6.93 10.09
C ILE A 157 -17.96 7.71 9.09
N SER A 158 -19.25 7.38 9.05
CA SER A 158 -20.16 7.96 8.07
C SER A 158 -21.58 8.03 8.62
N ASN A 159 -22.35 9.00 8.14
CA ASN A 159 -23.80 9.10 8.29
C ASN A 159 -24.51 9.20 6.92
N ILE A 160 -23.82 8.80 5.84
CA ILE A 160 -24.32 8.93 4.47
C ILE A 160 -25.50 7.98 4.23
N ASN A 161 -26.60 8.48 3.68
CA ASN A 161 -27.70 7.63 3.27
C ASN A 161 -27.48 7.11 1.84
N ILE A 162 -26.96 5.88 1.74
CA ILE A 162 -26.57 5.29 0.45
C ILE A 162 -27.75 4.72 -0.36
N THR A 163 -28.99 4.80 0.13
CA THR A 163 -30.17 4.26 -0.59
C THR A 163 -30.33 4.86 -1.98
N ARG A 164 -30.12 6.18 -2.12
CA ARG A 164 -30.13 6.86 -3.42
C ARG A 164 -29.04 6.33 -4.36
N ALA A 165 -27.80 6.20 -3.85
CA ALA A 165 -26.68 5.69 -4.63
C ALA A 165 -26.91 4.22 -5.06
N LEU A 166 -27.55 3.41 -4.21
CA LEU A 166 -27.91 2.03 -4.49
C LEU A 166 -29.01 1.93 -5.57
N GLU A 167 -30.03 2.79 -5.53
CA GLU A 167 -31.06 2.88 -6.55
C GLU A 167 -30.48 3.29 -7.91
N GLU A 168 -29.61 4.30 -7.92
CA GLU A 168 -28.87 4.73 -9.12
C GLU A 168 -27.99 3.60 -9.69
N HIS A 169 -27.28 2.87 -8.83
CA HIS A 169 -26.47 1.72 -9.23
C HIS A 169 -27.34 0.62 -9.85
N ARG A 170 -28.45 0.25 -9.20
CA ARG A 170 -29.38 -0.76 -9.70
C ARG A 170 -30.03 -0.36 -11.02
N LEU A 171 -30.39 0.92 -11.18
CA LEU A 171 -30.95 1.44 -12.42
C LEU A 171 -29.93 1.34 -13.56
N ARG A 172 -28.69 1.80 -13.35
CA ARG A 172 -27.61 1.71 -14.33
C ARG A 172 -27.34 0.26 -14.75
N ARG A 173 -27.28 -0.66 -13.78
CA ARG A 173 -27.10 -2.09 -14.08
C ARG A 173 -28.22 -2.70 -14.91
N LYS A 174 -29.47 -2.29 -14.69
CA LYS A 174 -30.62 -2.73 -15.49
C LYS A 174 -30.56 -2.18 -16.92
N LEU A 175 -30.17 -0.92 -17.09
CA LEU A 175 -30.09 -0.26 -18.41
C LEU A 175 -28.91 -0.79 -19.24
N GLU A 176 -27.74 -0.94 -18.62
CA GLU A 176 -26.47 -1.26 -19.28
C GLU A 176 -26.13 -2.76 -19.23
N LYS A 177 -27.10 -3.63 -18.91
CA LYS A 177 -26.92 -5.09 -18.85
C LYS A 177 -25.70 -5.54 -17.99
N ASN A 178 -25.59 -5.02 -16.76
CA ASN A 178 -24.53 -5.33 -15.80
C ASN A 178 -23.09 -4.86 -16.16
N VAL A 179 -22.94 -3.82 -16.98
CA VAL A 179 -21.62 -3.21 -17.25
C VAL A 179 -21.10 -2.35 -16.08
N SER A 180 -22.01 -1.75 -15.30
CA SER A 180 -21.64 -0.98 -14.10
C SER A 180 -21.22 -1.93 -12.97
N VAL A 181 -19.91 -2.05 -12.76
CA VAL A 181 -19.32 -3.01 -11.81
C VAL A 181 -19.23 -2.45 -10.40
N MET A 182 -18.90 -1.16 -10.26
CA MET A 182 -18.66 -0.51 -8.97
C MET A 182 -19.18 0.93 -8.98
N THR A 183 -19.72 1.40 -7.86
CA THR A 183 -20.05 2.80 -7.61
C THR A 183 -19.31 3.28 -6.37
N MET A 184 -18.36 4.20 -6.58
CA MET A 184 -17.57 4.81 -5.51
C MET A 184 -18.29 6.03 -4.96
N ILE A 185 -18.37 6.13 -3.64
CA ILE A 185 -18.98 7.26 -2.96
C ILE A 185 -17.89 8.23 -2.51
N PHE A 186 -18.06 9.50 -2.84
CA PHE A 186 -17.18 10.58 -2.39
C PHE A 186 -17.96 11.66 -1.67
N LYS A 187 -17.26 12.39 -0.82
CA LYS A 187 -17.78 13.59 -0.17
C LYS A 187 -17.13 14.83 -0.78
N GLU A 188 -17.93 15.85 -1.07
CA GLU A 188 -17.36 17.17 -1.41
C GLU A 188 -16.66 17.77 -0.19
N SER A 189 -15.40 18.14 -0.36
CA SER A 189 -14.51 18.67 0.67
C SER A 189 -13.53 19.66 0.05
N SER A 190 -13.17 20.68 0.83
CA SER A 190 -12.23 21.69 0.38
C SER A 190 -10.79 21.15 0.30
N PRO A 191 -10.03 21.51 -0.75
CA PRO A 191 -8.66 21.96 -0.73
C PRO A 191 -7.85 21.64 0.53
N SER A 192 -8.04 22.58 1.44
CA SER A 192 -7.31 22.82 2.67
C SER A 192 -8.01 22.27 3.91
N HIS A 193 -8.98 21.36 3.76
CA HIS A 193 -9.71 20.82 4.91
C HIS A 193 -8.80 19.90 5.75
N PRO A 194 -8.74 20.05 7.09
CA PRO A 194 -7.89 19.25 7.96
C PRO A 194 -8.18 17.74 7.92
N THR A 195 -9.41 17.35 7.63
CA THR A 195 -9.78 15.93 7.44
C THR A 195 -9.15 15.29 6.20
N ARG A 196 -8.42 16.04 5.36
CA ARG A 196 -7.71 15.47 4.22
C ARG A 196 -6.21 15.51 4.46
N CYS A 197 -5.57 14.35 4.48
CA CYS A 197 -4.11 14.24 4.46
C CYS A 197 -3.59 14.23 3.02
N GLN A 198 -2.39 14.77 2.78
CA GLN A 198 -1.73 14.73 1.46
C GLN A 198 -1.56 13.31 0.90
N GLU A 199 -1.53 12.31 1.78
CA GLU A 199 -1.35 10.92 1.39
C GLU A 199 -2.64 10.22 0.98
N ASP A 200 -3.78 10.70 1.50
CA ASP A 200 -5.13 10.20 1.14
C ASP A 200 -5.82 11.12 0.12
N ASN A 201 -5.17 12.21 -0.25
CA ASN A 201 -5.64 13.10 -1.28
C ASN A 201 -5.65 12.37 -2.63
N VAL A 202 -6.82 12.43 -3.26
CA VAL A 202 -7.12 11.78 -4.52
C VAL A 202 -7.56 12.82 -5.52
N VAL A 203 -7.12 12.66 -6.76
CA VAL A 203 -7.63 13.42 -7.89
C VAL A 203 -8.25 12.44 -8.88
N VAL A 204 -9.44 12.79 -9.34
CA VAL A 204 -10.21 11.95 -10.27
C VAL A 204 -10.62 12.78 -11.49
N ALA A 205 -10.63 12.13 -12.65
CA ALA A 205 -11.25 12.66 -13.86
C ALA A 205 -12.55 11.90 -14.10
N VAL A 206 -13.64 12.64 -14.28
CA VAL A 206 -14.99 12.09 -14.33
C VAL A 206 -15.75 12.63 -15.53
N ASP A 207 -16.67 11.84 -16.04
CA ASP A 207 -17.62 12.26 -17.05
C ASP A 207 -18.76 13.05 -16.37
N SER A 208 -19.02 14.26 -16.86
CA SER A 208 -20.00 15.18 -16.28
C SER A 208 -21.46 14.75 -16.48
N ALA A 209 -21.75 13.98 -17.54
CA ALA A 209 -23.12 13.54 -17.86
C ALA A 209 -23.52 12.26 -17.11
N THR A 210 -22.59 11.32 -16.99
CA THR A 210 -22.84 9.97 -16.46
C THR A 210 -22.28 9.74 -15.05
N ASN A 211 -21.48 10.69 -14.54
CA ASN A 211 -20.69 10.55 -13.33
C ASN A 211 -19.83 9.28 -13.34
N ARG A 212 -19.29 8.91 -14.51
CA ARG A 212 -18.37 7.79 -14.66
C ARG A 212 -16.95 8.22 -14.31
N ILE A 213 -16.20 7.37 -13.62
CA ILE A 213 -14.78 7.60 -13.35
C ILE A 213 -13.98 7.15 -14.56
N LEU A 214 -13.13 8.03 -15.07
CA LEU A 214 -12.26 7.79 -16.22
C LEU A 214 -10.80 7.63 -15.76
N HIS A 215 -10.36 8.44 -14.79
CA HIS A 215 -9.01 8.35 -14.22
C HIS A 215 -9.04 8.51 -12.72
N PHE A 216 -8.19 7.74 -12.04
CA PHE A 216 -8.06 7.74 -10.59
C PHE A 216 -6.58 7.68 -10.21
N GLN A 217 -6.10 8.67 -9.46
CA GLN A 217 -4.73 8.68 -8.94
C GLN A 217 -4.65 9.39 -7.58
N LYS A 218 -3.73 8.92 -6.73
CA LYS A 218 -3.38 9.58 -5.47
C LYS A 218 -2.33 10.66 -5.70
N THR A 219 -2.27 11.64 -4.81
CA THR A 219 -1.34 12.78 -4.91
C THR A 219 -0.05 12.60 -4.11
N GLN A 220 0.26 11.37 -3.65
CA GLN A 220 1.44 11.10 -2.83
C GLN A 220 2.74 11.48 -3.55
N GLY A 221 3.46 12.49 -3.03
CA GLY A 221 4.77 12.92 -3.54
C GLY A 221 4.76 13.64 -4.91
N LEU A 222 3.59 13.87 -5.51
CA LEU A 222 3.48 14.41 -6.87
C LEU A 222 3.04 15.89 -6.85
N ARG A 223 3.88 16.78 -7.40
CA ARG A 223 3.53 18.19 -7.63
C ARG A 223 2.83 18.44 -8.97
N ARG A 224 3.01 17.54 -9.94
CA ARG A 224 2.41 17.62 -11.29
C ARG A 224 1.64 16.34 -11.57
N PHE A 225 0.50 16.48 -12.25
CA PHE A 225 -0.41 15.39 -12.56
C PHE A 225 -0.50 15.18 -14.07
N SER A 226 -0.23 13.97 -14.54
CA SER A 226 -0.39 13.58 -15.94
C SER A 226 -1.71 12.83 -16.14
N PHE A 227 -2.53 13.30 -17.07
CA PHE A 227 -3.78 12.63 -17.46
C PHE A 227 -3.63 12.06 -18.87
N PRO A 228 -3.99 10.78 -19.10
CA PRO A 228 -3.96 10.19 -20.44
C PRO A 228 -4.86 10.94 -21.44
N LEU A 229 -4.42 11.06 -22.69
CA LEU A 229 -5.21 11.71 -23.75
C LEU A 229 -6.40 10.85 -24.21
N SER A 230 -6.33 9.53 -24.02
CA SER A 230 -7.40 8.58 -24.37
C SER A 230 -8.73 8.91 -23.68
N LEU A 231 -8.69 9.52 -22.50
CA LEU A 231 -9.86 9.94 -21.74
C LEU A 231 -10.75 10.94 -22.52
N PHE A 232 -10.13 11.77 -23.36
CA PHE A 232 -10.84 12.77 -24.17
C PHE A 232 -11.33 12.22 -25.51
N GLN A 233 -10.80 11.07 -25.95
CA GLN A 233 -11.18 10.45 -27.23
C GLN A 233 -12.44 9.61 -27.10
N GLY A 234 -12.68 8.99 -25.93
CA GLY A 234 -13.83 8.13 -25.68
C GLY A 234 -15.15 8.87 -25.42
N ASN A 235 -15.10 10.08 -24.83
CA ASN A 235 -16.29 10.76 -24.30
C ASN A 235 -16.45 12.17 -24.89
N GLY A 236 -17.48 12.36 -25.74
CA GLY A 236 -17.80 13.65 -26.37
C GLY A 236 -18.65 14.61 -25.53
N ASP A 237 -19.15 14.16 -24.36
CA ASP A 237 -20.17 14.89 -23.57
C ASP A 237 -19.62 15.75 -22.42
N GLY A 238 -18.29 15.78 -22.25
CA GLY A 238 -17.61 16.69 -21.32
C GLY A 238 -17.00 15.98 -20.12
N VAL A 239 -15.69 16.17 -19.93
CA VAL A 239 -14.90 15.63 -18.82
C VAL A 239 -14.57 16.73 -17.82
N GLU A 240 -14.73 16.41 -16.53
CA GLU A 240 -14.43 17.29 -15.40
C GLU A 240 -13.35 16.65 -14.53
N ILE A 241 -12.35 17.45 -14.12
CA ILE A 241 -11.31 17.01 -13.20
C ILE A 241 -11.65 17.54 -11.81
N ARG A 242 -11.80 16.64 -10.83
CA ARG A 242 -12.20 16.96 -9.47
C ARG A 242 -11.07 16.65 -8.48
N TYR A 243 -10.71 17.67 -7.69
CA TYR A 243 -9.76 17.57 -6.57
C TYR A 243 -10.40 17.96 -5.23
N ASP A 244 -11.68 18.30 -5.24
CA ASP A 244 -12.52 18.64 -4.11
C ASP A 244 -13.24 17.42 -3.52
N LEU A 245 -12.80 16.21 -3.85
CA LEU A 245 -13.42 14.98 -3.35
C LEU A 245 -12.60 14.41 -2.20
N LEU A 246 -13.30 13.94 -1.17
CA LEU A 246 -12.79 13.12 -0.08
C LEU A 246 -13.27 11.70 -0.30
N ASP A 247 -12.34 10.74 -0.32
CA ASP A 247 -12.66 9.32 -0.41
C ASP A 247 -13.13 8.81 0.95
N CYS A 248 -14.38 8.35 1.02
CA CYS A 248 -14.95 7.77 2.22
C CYS A 248 -14.72 6.25 2.32
N HIS A 249 -14.16 5.63 1.28
CA HIS A 249 -13.96 4.18 1.16
C HIS A 249 -15.24 3.35 1.38
N ILE A 250 -16.39 3.92 1.04
CA ILE A 250 -17.66 3.21 0.95
C ILE A 250 -17.93 3.02 -0.54
N SER A 251 -17.83 1.78 -1.01
CA SER A 251 -18.09 1.45 -2.41
C SER A 251 -19.20 0.42 -2.51
N ILE A 252 -20.19 0.70 -3.35
CA ILE A 252 -21.22 -0.26 -3.72
C ILE A 252 -20.66 -1.07 -4.88
N CYS A 253 -20.63 -2.39 -4.74
CA CYS A 253 -20.03 -3.28 -5.74
C CYS A 253 -20.97 -4.41 -6.14
N SER A 254 -20.81 -4.81 -7.39
CA SER A 254 -21.37 -6.04 -7.93
C SER A 254 -20.55 -7.26 -7.48
N PRO A 255 -21.15 -8.46 -7.43
CA PRO A 255 -20.40 -9.71 -7.23
C PRO A 255 -19.33 -9.96 -8.30
N GLN A 256 -19.45 -9.35 -9.48
CA GLN A 256 -18.42 -9.40 -10.53
C GLN A 256 -17.09 -8.81 -10.07
N VAL A 257 -17.09 -7.85 -9.14
CA VAL A 257 -15.84 -7.34 -8.55
C VAL A 257 -15.05 -8.49 -7.92
N ALA A 258 -15.71 -9.36 -7.15
CA ALA A 258 -15.06 -10.48 -6.51
C ALA A 258 -14.46 -11.46 -7.54
N GLN A 259 -15.17 -11.71 -8.64
CA GLN A 259 -14.67 -12.51 -9.77
C GLN A 259 -13.44 -11.89 -10.43
N LEU A 260 -13.43 -10.58 -10.65
CA LEU A 260 -12.28 -9.87 -11.22
C LEU A 260 -11.05 -9.92 -10.31
N PHE A 261 -11.24 -9.93 -8.99
CA PHE A 261 -10.15 -10.17 -8.05
C PHE A 261 -9.65 -11.61 -8.11
N THR A 262 -10.51 -12.59 -8.36
CA THR A 262 -10.12 -14.00 -8.57
C THR A 262 -9.32 -14.18 -9.86
N ASP A 263 -9.73 -13.52 -10.95
CA ASP A 263 -9.05 -13.60 -12.25
C ASP A 263 -7.67 -12.93 -12.22
N ASN A 264 -7.56 -11.78 -11.54
CA ASN A 264 -6.34 -10.98 -11.49
C ASN A 264 -5.68 -11.04 -10.11
N PHE A 265 -4.63 -11.86 -9.96
CA PHE A 265 -3.95 -12.05 -8.68
C PHE A 265 -3.20 -10.79 -8.19
N ASP A 266 -2.75 -9.96 -9.13
CA ASP A 266 -1.91 -8.78 -8.86
C ASP A 266 -2.66 -7.64 -8.13
N TYR A 267 -4.00 -7.67 -8.14
CA TYR A 267 -4.79 -6.67 -7.43
C TYR A 267 -4.80 -6.93 -5.92
N GLN A 268 -3.97 -6.16 -5.21
CA GLN A 268 -3.90 -6.21 -3.74
C GLN A 268 -4.97 -5.32 -3.11
N THR A 269 -4.99 -4.03 -3.46
CA THR A 269 -5.90 -3.06 -2.83
C THR A 269 -7.00 -2.57 -3.78
N ARG A 270 -7.99 -1.85 -3.23
CA ARG A 270 -9.06 -1.21 -4.00
C ARG A 270 -8.49 -0.24 -5.05
N ASP A 271 -7.43 0.49 -4.70
CA ASP A 271 -6.86 1.52 -5.57
C ASP A 271 -6.15 0.91 -6.78
N ASP A 272 -5.48 -0.24 -6.59
CA ASP A 272 -4.84 -1.00 -7.68
C ASP A 272 -5.89 -1.57 -8.63
N PHE A 273 -6.98 -2.10 -8.07
CA PHE A 273 -8.12 -2.58 -8.82
C PHE A 273 -8.75 -1.47 -9.68
N VAL A 274 -9.02 -0.30 -9.09
CA VAL A 274 -9.62 0.83 -9.84
C VAL A 274 -8.68 1.29 -10.94
N ARG A 275 -7.37 1.46 -10.68
CA ARG A 275 -6.40 1.86 -11.70
C ARG A 275 -6.28 0.81 -12.81
N GLY A 276 -6.18 -0.47 -12.45
CA GLY A 276 -6.09 -1.57 -13.39
C GLY A 276 -7.32 -1.70 -14.28
N LEU A 277 -8.52 -1.50 -13.71
CA LEU A 277 -9.77 -1.59 -14.47
C LEU A 277 -9.95 -0.42 -15.44
N LEU A 278 -9.52 0.79 -15.06
CA LEU A 278 -9.58 1.97 -15.92
C LEU A 278 -8.59 1.90 -17.09
N VAL A 279 -7.40 1.32 -16.88
CA VAL A 279 -6.43 1.10 -17.96
C VAL A 279 -6.90 0.01 -18.93
N ASN A 280 -7.55 -1.03 -18.43
CA ASN A 280 -8.01 -2.18 -19.22
C ASN A 280 -9.43 -2.01 -19.80
N GLU A 281 -9.87 -0.78 -20.01
CA GLU A 281 -11.23 -0.48 -20.50
C GLU A 281 -11.53 -1.19 -21.84
N GLU A 282 -10.54 -1.26 -22.73
CA GLU A 282 -10.70 -1.86 -24.07
C GLU A 282 -10.97 -3.37 -24.04
N ILE A 283 -10.54 -4.07 -22.98
CA ILE A 283 -10.57 -5.53 -22.91
C ILE A 283 -11.83 -6.01 -22.19
N LEU A 284 -12.17 -5.40 -21.04
CA LEU A 284 -13.27 -5.86 -20.19
C LEU A 284 -14.56 -5.05 -20.38
N GLY A 285 -14.47 -3.81 -20.87
CA GLY A 285 -15.63 -2.92 -21.05
C GLY A 285 -16.38 -2.56 -19.76
N ASN A 286 -15.80 -2.87 -18.59
CA ASN A 286 -16.41 -2.64 -17.28
C ASN A 286 -16.26 -1.17 -16.86
N GLN A 287 -17.32 -0.62 -16.28
CA GLN A 287 -17.35 0.80 -15.92
C GLN A 287 -17.48 0.99 -14.41
N ILE A 288 -16.75 1.98 -13.89
CA ILE A 288 -16.84 2.44 -12.51
C ILE A 288 -17.56 3.78 -12.49
N HIS A 289 -18.60 3.86 -11.68
CA HIS A 289 -19.39 5.07 -11.48
C HIS A 289 -19.04 5.75 -10.17
N MET A 290 -19.43 7.01 -10.08
CA MET A 290 -19.26 7.85 -8.91
C MET A 290 -20.62 8.31 -8.38
N HIS A 291 -20.72 8.46 -7.07
CA HIS A 291 -21.78 9.21 -6.40
C HIS A 291 -21.15 10.22 -5.45
N VAL A 292 -21.58 11.48 -5.54
CA VAL A 292 -21.02 12.58 -4.77
C VAL A 292 -22.04 13.08 -3.76
N THR A 293 -21.62 13.15 -2.49
CA THR A 293 -22.45 13.59 -1.38
C THR A 293 -21.97 14.93 -0.83
N THR A 294 -22.88 15.90 -0.73
CA THR A 294 -22.55 17.28 -0.32
C THR A 294 -22.86 17.58 1.14
N ARG A 295 -23.97 17.02 1.66
CA ARG A 295 -24.51 17.37 3.00
C ARG A 295 -24.10 16.43 4.12
N GLU A 296 -23.82 15.18 3.79
CA GLU A 296 -23.51 14.14 4.77
C GLU A 296 -21.99 13.99 4.93
N TYR A 297 -21.56 13.39 6.02
CA TYR A 297 -20.17 13.18 6.39
C TYR A 297 -19.78 11.72 6.16
N GLY A 298 -18.61 11.51 5.58
CA GLY A 298 -18.02 10.20 5.40
C GLY A 298 -16.52 10.34 5.29
N ALA A 299 -15.79 9.73 6.21
CA ALA A 299 -14.34 9.71 6.23
C ALA A 299 -13.85 8.43 6.89
N ARG A 300 -12.60 8.05 6.60
CA ARG A 300 -11.93 6.92 7.26
C ARG A 300 -10.71 7.39 8.03
N VAL A 301 -10.27 6.56 8.96
CA VAL A 301 -9.07 6.83 9.75
C VAL A 301 -7.86 6.11 9.16
N SER A 302 -6.99 6.85 8.45
CA SER A 302 -5.74 6.31 7.89
C SER A 302 -4.52 6.52 8.81
N ASN A 303 -4.37 7.72 9.37
CA ASN A 303 -3.23 8.14 10.21
C ASN A 303 -3.71 8.81 11.52
N LEU A 304 -2.77 9.19 12.40
CA LEU A 304 -3.09 9.96 13.60
C LEU A 304 -3.66 11.34 13.31
N HIS A 305 -3.24 11.98 12.20
CA HIS A 305 -3.85 13.23 11.76
C HIS A 305 -5.33 13.06 11.42
N MET A 306 -5.66 12.02 10.64
CA MET A 306 -7.04 11.67 10.30
C MET A 306 -7.82 11.30 11.55
N TYR A 307 -7.22 10.54 12.47
CA TYR A 307 -7.84 10.19 13.75
C TYR A 307 -8.19 11.46 14.54
N SER A 308 -7.27 12.41 14.65
CA SER A 308 -7.51 13.68 15.34
C SER A 308 -8.60 14.51 14.66
N ALA A 309 -8.52 14.70 13.34
CA ALA A 309 -9.50 15.46 12.57
C ALA A 309 -10.90 14.85 12.67
N VAL A 310 -11.02 13.54 12.42
CA VAL A 310 -12.29 12.81 12.51
C VAL A 310 -12.82 12.82 13.95
N CYS A 311 -11.97 12.70 14.97
CA CYS A 311 -12.39 12.80 16.36
C CYS A 311 -12.99 14.18 16.66
N THR A 312 -12.31 15.25 16.25
CA THR A 312 -12.81 16.62 16.39
C THR A 312 -14.12 16.83 15.63
N ASP A 313 -14.27 16.23 14.45
CA ASP A 313 -15.49 16.29 13.65
C ASP A 313 -16.66 15.58 14.34
N VAL A 314 -16.42 14.44 14.99
CA VAL A 314 -17.41 13.73 15.82
C VAL A 314 -17.82 14.58 17.04
N ILE A 315 -16.87 15.16 17.77
CA ILE A 315 -17.15 16.01 18.95
C ILE A 315 -17.94 17.28 18.55
N ARG A 316 -17.62 17.87 17.39
CA ARG A 316 -18.33 19.02 16.82
C ARG A 316 -19.66 18.68 16.15
N ARG A 317 -20.07 17.39 16.18
CA ARG A 317 -21.34 16.88 15.64
C ARG A 317 -21.49 16.97 14.11
N TRP A 318 -20.39 16.91 13.36
CA TRP A 318 -20.47 16.77 11.89
C TRP A 318 -21.10 15.44 11.46
N VAL A 319 -20.99 14.41 12.31
CA VAL A 319 -21.51 13.05 12.05
C VAL A 319 -22.87 12.81 12.72
N TYR A 320 -23.72 13.84 12.85
CA TYR A 320 -25.07 13.66 13.38
C TYR A 320 -25.89 12.74 12.46
N PRO A 321 -26.55 11.65 12.93
CA PRO A 321 -26.98 11.39 14.31
C PRO A 321 -26.01 10.60 15.22
N LEU A 322 -24.90 10.08 14.69
CA LEU A 322 -23.91 9.29 15.44
C LEU A 322 -23.11 10.22 16.37
N THR A 323 -23.70 10.47 17.53
CA THR A 323 -23.19 11.42 18.53
C THR A 323 -23.00 10.71 19.87
N PRO A 324 -21.98 11.06 20.67
CA PRO A 324 -21.66 10.32 21.91
C PRO A 324 -22.82 10.27 22.93
N GLU A 325 -23.61 11.33 23.03
CA GLU A 325 -24.78 11.45 23.91
C GLU A 325 -25.96 10.59 23.49
N ALA A 326 -26.08 10.28 22.19
CA ALA A 326 -27.16 9.44 21.67
C ALA A 326 -27.00 7.97 22.11
N ASN A 327 -25.80 7.58 22.55
CA ASN A 327 -25.47 6.26 23.08
C ASN A 327 -26.02 5.11 22.22
N PHE A 328 -25.64 5.11 20.94
CA PHE A 328 -26.16 4.17 19.94
C PHE A 328 -25.81 2.70 20.21
N THR A 329 -24.73 2.44 20.97
CA THR A 329 -24.25 1.07 21.29
C THR A 329 -24.86 0.45 22.56
N ASP A 330 -25.90 1.06 23.16
CA ASP A 330 -26.66 0.55 24.32
C ASP A 330 -25.77 0.14 25.54
N SER A 331 -24.67 0.85 25.80
CA SER A 331 -23.81 0.58 26.97
C SER A 331 -24.12 1.56 28.11
N THR A 332 -24.09 1.10 29.36
CA THR A 332 -24.39 1.96 30.51
C THR A 332 -23.24 2.93 30.84
N THR A 333 -22.01 2.53 30.56
CA THR A 333 -20.78 3.27 30.87
C THR A 333 -20.50 4.42 29.91
N GLN A 334 -21.10 4.43 28.72
CA GLN A 334 -20.89 5.48 27.71
C GLN A 334 -22.02 6.51 27.65
N SER A 335 -22.96 6.49 28.60
CA SER A 335 -23.98 7.54 28.68
C SER A 335 -23.33 8.91 28.93
N CYS A 336 -23.70 9.91 28.13
CA CYS A 336 -23.13 11.26 28.22
C CYS A 336 -24.22 12.32 28.19
N THR A 337 -24.05 13.39 28.97
CA THR A 337 -24.92 14.58 28.94
C THR A 337 -24.24 15.67 28.13
N HIS A 338 -24.96 16.27 27.17
CA HIS A 338 -24.45 17.38 26.36
C HIS A 338 -24.75 18.74 27.01
N SER A 339 -23.75 19.61 27.03
CA SER A 339 -23.79 20.99 27.53
C SER A 339 -23.36 21.99 26.44
N ARG A 340 -23.47 23.29 26.73
CA ARG A 340 -23.04 24.36 25.81
C ARG A 340 -21.55 24.22 25.47
N HIS A 341 -21.14 24.75 24.31
CA HIS A 341 -19.78 24.63 23.76
C HIS A 341 -19.32 23.18 23.52
N ASN A 342 -20.26 22.28 23.21
CA ASN A 342 -19.99 20.86 22.94
C ASN A 342 -19.23 20.17 24.06
N ILE A 343 -19.62 20.44 25.31
CA ILE A 343 -19.09 19.76 26.47
C ILE A 343 -19.95 18.51 26.72
N TYR A 344 -19.31 17.34 26.70
CA TYR A 344 -19.93 16.05 26.98
C TYR A 344 -19.46 15.56 28.34
N ARG A 345 -20.41 15.32 29.25
CA ARG A 345 -20.13 14.87 30.62
C ARG A 345 -20.75 13.51 30.88
N GLY A 346 -19.92 12.52 31.15
CA GLY A 346 -20.32 11.20 31.63
C GLY A 346 -20.82 11.20 33.08
N PRO A 347 -21.42 10.09 33.55
CA PRO A 347 -21.85 9.94 34.93
C PRO A 347 -20.65 9.85 35.89
N GLU A 348 -20.88 10.21 37.14
CA GLU A 348 -19.90 10.09 38.24
C GLU A 348 -18.59 10.90 38.04
N VAL A 349 -18.63 11.95 37.22
CA VAL A 349 -17.49 12.85 37.04
C VAL A 349 -17.39 13.85 38.20
N SER A 350 -16.27 13.84 38.91
CA SER A 350 -15.93 14.83 39.94
C SER A 350 -15.03 15.91 39.34
N LEU A 351 -15.49 17.15 39.42
CA LEU A 351 -14.80 18.31 38.86
C LEU A 351 -14.28 19.18 40.01
N GLY A 352 -12.96 19.38 40.07
CA GLY A 352 -12.30 20.18 41.09
C GLY A 352 -12.64 21.67 41.02
N HIS A 353 -12.32 22.41 42.08
CA HIS A 353 -12.57 23.85 42.12
C HIS A 353 -11.62 24.60 41.17
N GLY A 354 -12.15 25.60 40.46
CA GLY A 354 -11.35 26.43 39.55
C GLY A 354 -10.97 25.79 38.22
N SER A 355 -11.39 24.55 37.94
CA SER A 355 -11.17 23.93 36.62
C SER A 355 -12.06 24.58 35.55
N ILE A 356 -11.49 24.85 34.39
CA ILE A 356 -12.13 25.50 33.25
C ILE A 356 -12.27 24.47 32.13
N LEU A 357 -13.51 24.26 31.69
CA LEU A 357 -13.84 23.52 30.48
C LEU A 357 -14.28 24.55 29.45
N GLU A 358 -13.49 24.74 28.40
CA GLU A 358 -13.76 25.78 27.39
C GLU A 358 -14.68 25.25 26.29
N GLU A 359 -14.13 24.54 25.31
CA GLU A 359 -14.86 24.06 24.14
C GLU A 359 -14.49 22.63 23.76
N ASN A 360 -15.45 21.89 23.19
CA ASN A 360 -15.26 20.57 22.57
C ASN A 360 -14.55 19.57 23.50
N VAL A 361 -15.05 19.43 24.73
CA VAL A 361 -14.48 18.53 25.74
C VAL A 361 -15.39 17.33 25.95
N LEU A 362 -14.82 16.12 25.98
CA LEU A 362 -15.55 14.92 26.38
C LEU A 362 -14.93 14.29 27.62
N LEU A 363 -15.77 14.03 28.64
CA LEU A 363 -15.38 13.40 29.89
C LEU A 363 -16.09 12.04 30.04
N GLY A 364 -15.32 10.96 30.07
CA GLY A 364 -15.82 9.61 30.31
C GLY A 364 -16.33 9.39 31.74
N SER A 365 -17.09 8.32 31.93
CA SER A 365 -17.66 7.95 33.24
C SER A 365 -16.59 7.70 34.30
N GLY A 366 -16.84 8.17 35.53
CA GLY A 366 -15.93 7.92 36.67
C GLY A 366 -14.59 8.65 36.59
N THR A 367 -14.49 9.68 35.74
CA THR A 367 -13.29 10.51 35.63
C THR A 367 -13.18 11.47 36.81
N VAL A 368 -11.99 11.56 37.40
CA VAL A 368 -11.67 12.46 38.51
C VAL A 368 -10.76 13.58 37.99
N ILE A 369 -11.20 14.82 38.12
CA ILE A 369 -10.46 16.00 37.68
C ILE A 369 -10.09 16.85 38.90
N GLY A 370 -8.80 17.17 39.02
CA GLY A 370 -8.25 18.06 40.03
C GLY A 370 -8.68 19.53 39.90
N SER A 371 -8.09 20.38 40.73
CA SER A 371 -8.37 21.80 40.82
C SER A 371 -7.52 22.60 39.81
N ASN A 372 -8.06 23.72 39.33
CA ASN A 372 -7.40 24.66 38.41
C ASN A 372 -6.90 24.05 37.08
N CYS A 373 -7.56 23.03 36.55
CA CYS A 373 -7.23 22.48 35.24
C CYS A 373 -7.83 23.32 34.10
N SER A 374 -7.16 23.41 32.96
CA SER A 374 -7.71 23.98 31.73
C SER A 374 -7.79 22.91 30.65
N ILE A 375 -8.98 22.63 30.15
CA ILE A 375 -9.23 21.57 29.17
C ILE A 375 -9.98 22.16 27.98
N THR A 376 -9.39 21.98 26.79
CA THR A 376 -9.95 22.48 25.52
C THR A 376 -9.70 21.47 24.39
N ASN A 377 -10.69 21.30 23.51
CA ASN A 377 -10.67 20.42 22.33
C ASN A 377 -10.16 18.98 22.60
N SER A 378 -10.38 18.46 23.80
CA SER A 378 -9.76 17.22 24.28
C SER A 378 -10.81 16.16 24.61
N VAL A 379 -10.46 14.89 24.39
CA VAL A 379 -11.31 13.73 24.69
C VAL A 379 -10.67 12.92 25.79
N ILE A 380 -11.41 12.67 26.86
CA ILE A 380 -10.95 11.95 28.05
C ILE A 380 -11.76 10.66 28.24
N GLY A 381 -11.04 9.55 28.32
CA GLY A 381 -11.55 8.21 28.54
C GLY A 381 -12.22 8.01 29.90
N PRO A 382 -12.97 6.90 30.08
CA PRO A 382 -13.54 6.55 31.37
C PRO A 382 -12.46 6.17 32.39
N GLY A 383 -12.73 6.44 33.66
CA GLY A 383 -11.84 6.08 34.79
C GLY A 383 -10.50 6.81 34.85
N CYS A 384 -10.38 7.95 34.17
CA CYS A 384 -9.15 8.74 34.19
C CYS A 384 -8.99 9.53 35.49
N HIS A 385 -7.73 9.76 35.88
CA HIS A 385 -7.37 10.58 37.04
C HIS A 385 -6.49 11.73 36.59
N ILE A 386 -7.00 12.96 36.63
CA ILE A 386 -6.29 14.17 36.25
C ILE A 386 -5.96 14.95 37.52
N GLY A 387 -4.68 15.25 37.74
CA GLY A 387 -4.16 16.01 38.88
C GLY A 387 -4.47 17.51 38.81
N ASP A 388 -3.89 18.28 39.73
CA ASP A 388 -4.10 19.72 39.84
C ASP A 388 -3.22 20.52 38.86
N ASN A 389 -3.71 21.70 38.44
CA ASN A 389 -3.00 22.65 37.57
C ASN A 389 -2.54 22.04 36.23
N VAL A 390 -3.36 21.16 35.63
CA VAL A 390 -3.06 20.50 34.35
C VAL A 390 -3.65 21.28 33.18
N VAL A 391 -2.92 21.38 32.08
CA VAL A 391 -3.40 21.96 30.81
C VAL A 391 -3.49 20.86 29.76
N LEU A 392 -4.68 20.69 29.17
CA LEU A 392 -4.96 19.77 28.08
C LEU A 392 -5.49 20.55 26.88
N ASP A 393 -4.71 20.59 25.80
CA ASP A 393 -5.09 21.19 24.53
C ASP A 393 -4.98 20.17 23.40
N GLN A 394 -6.10 19.89 22.73
CA GLN A 394 -6.20 18.90 21.64
C GLN A 394 -5.61 17.54 22.02
N ALA A 395 -5.78 17.12 23.27
CA ALA A 395 -5.25 15.86 23.79
C ALA A 395 -6.31 14.75 23.75
N TYR A 396 -5.89 13.54 23.37
CA TYR A 396 -6.73 12.35 23.34
C TYR A 396 -6.23 11.37 24.40
N LEU A 397 -6.97 11.25 25.51
CA LEU A 397 -6.69 10.34 26.60
C LEU A 397 -7.67 9.18 26.54
N TRP A 398 -7.17 7.95 26.49
CA TRP A 398 -8.00 6.75 26.56
C TRP A 398 -8.30 6.35 28.00
N GLN A 399 -8.77 5.12 28.22
CA GLN A 399 -9.26 4.68 29.52
C GLN A 399 -8.12 4.43 30.52
N GLY A 400 -8.41 4.70 31.80
CA GLY A 400 -7.49 4.41 32.90
C GLY A 400 -6.22 5.26 32.95
N VAL A 401 -6.15 6.35 32.18
CA VAL A 401 -4.98 7.23 32.16
C VAL A 401 -4.87 8.01 33.49
N ARG A 402 -3.65 8.13 34.01
CA ARG A 402 -3.34 8.92 35.21
C ARG A 402 -2.34 10.03 34.87
N VAL A 403 -2.78 11.27 35.05
CA VAL A 403 -1.97 12.49 34.86
C VAL A 403 -1.75 13.15 36.21
N ALA A 404 -0.49 13.31 36.62
CA ALA A 404 -0.15 13.97 37.88
C ALA A 404 -0.20 15.51 37.77
N ALA A 405 0.04 16.19 38.89
CA ALA A 405 -0.08 17.64 38.98
C ALA A 405 0.99 18.38 38.15
N GLY A 406 0.59 19.52 37.57
CA GLY A 406 1.47 20.40 36.80
C GLY A 406 1.92 19.85 35.44
N ALA A 407 1.25 18.81 34.91
CA ALA A 407 1.51 18.31 33.57
C ALA A 407 0.90 19.24 32.49
N GLN A 408 1.61 19.39 31.38
CA GLN A 408 1.15 20.14 30.22
C GLN A 408 1.13 19.23 29.00
N ILE A 409 -0.04 19.04 28.40
CA ILE A 409 -0.24 18.10 27.29
C ILE A 409 -0.87 18.83 26.11
N HIS A 410 -0.14 18.91 25.00
CA HIS A 410 -0.59 19.54 23.78
C HIS A 410 -0.58 18.53 22.63
N GLN A 411 -1.68 18.42 21.87
CA GLN A 411 -1.80 17.60 20.65
C GLN A 411 -1.19 16.19 20.77
N SER A 412 -1.48 15.50 21.88
CA SER A 412 -0.86 14.20 22.19
C SER A 412 -1.89 13.09 22.37
N LEU A 413 -1.48 11.86 22.08
CA LEU A 413 -2.28 10.65 22.25
C LEU A 413 -1.74 9.81 23.41
N LEU A 414 -2.58 9.60 24.43
CA LEU A 414 -2.28 8.76 25.59
C LEU A 414 -3.16 7.51 25.54
N CYS A 415 -2.52 6.36 25.32
CA CYS A 415 -3.20 5.07 25.25
C CYS A 415 -3.59 4.52 26.64
N ASP A 416 -4.16 3.30 26.64
CA ASP A 416 -4.77 2.69 27.82
C ASP A 416 -3.79 2.52 28.98
N ASN A 417 -4.21 2.93 30.18
CA ASN A 417 -3.45 2.83 31.42
C ASN A 417 -2.08 3.55 31.40
N ALA A 418 -1.90 4.56 30.54
CA ALA A 418 -0.69 5.38 30.57
C ALA A 418 -0.62 6.24 31.85
N GLU A 419 0.59 6.46 32.36
CA GLU A 419 0.84 7.29 33.53
C GLU A 419 1.85 8.40 33.24
N VAL A 420 1.44 9.64 33.47
CA VAL A 420 2.28 10.84 33.35
C VAL A 420 2.53 11.39 34.75
N LYS A 421 3.80 11.48 35.16
CA LYS A 421 4.21 12.00 36.47
C LYS A 421 4.24 13.54 36.49
N GLU A 422 4.64 14.10 37.62
CA GLU A 422 4.56 15.54 37.89
C GLU A 422 5.49 16.36 36.99
N ARG A 423 5.06 17.58 36.64
CA ARG A 423 5.85 18.59 35.90
C ARG A 423 6.39 18.08 34.55
N VAL A 424 5.66 17.19 33.90
CA VAL A 424 5.96 16.72 32.54
C VAL A 424 5.36 17.66 31.51
N ILE A 425 6.13 17.98 30.47
CA ILE A 425 5.66 18.77 29.32
C ILE A 425 5.71 17.89 28.08
N LEU A 426 4.54 17.56 27.55
CA LEU A 426 4.36 16.91 26.26
C LEU A 426 4.14 17.96 25.19
N LYS A 427 5.07 18.01 24.23
CA LYS A 427 4.93 18.82 23.03
C LYS A 427 3.92 18.21 22.05
N PRO A 428 3.50 18.97 21.02
CA PRO A 428 2.64 18.43 19.97
C PRO A 428 3.15 17.14 19.34
N ARG A 429 2.21 16.27 19.00
CA ARG A 429 2.43 15.00 18.29
C ARG A 429 3.23 13.96 19.08
N CYS A 430 3.07 13.93 20.40
CA CYS A 430 3.59 12.83 21.21
C CYS A 430 2.57 11.68 21.27
N VAL A 431 3.05 10.44 21.17
CA VAL A 431 2.25 9.22 21.37
C VAL A 431 2.86 8.40 22.49
N LEU A 432 2.05 8.08 23.49
CA LEU A 432 2.39 7.16 24.56
C LEU A 432 1.51 5.91 24.41
N THR A 433 2.12 4.74 24.12
CA THR A 433 1.36 3.49 24.03
C THR A 433 0.95 2.94 25.40
N SER A 434 0.26 1.80 25.41
CA SER A 434 -0.37 1.23 26.60
C SER A 434 0.64 1.02 27.73
N GLN A 435 0.27 1.41 28.96
CA GLN A 435 1.07 1.22 30.18
C GLN A 435 2.43 1.95 30.23
N VAL A 436 2.69 2.90 29.33
CA VAL A 436 3.90 3.73 29.39
C VAL A 436 3.85 4.65 30.60
N ILE A 437 4.97 4.74 31.33
CA ILE A 437 5.15 5.67 32.44
C ILE A 437 6.19 6.70 32.05
N VAL A 438 5.82 7.99 32.04
CA VAL A 438 6.76 9.09 31.84
C VAL A 438 7.19 9.64 33.20
N GLY A 439 8.49 9.62 33.48
CA GLY A 439 9.07 10.10 34.73
C GLY A 439 8.85 11.60 34.96
N PRO A 440 9.02 12.08 36.21
CA PRO A 440 8.80 13.48 36.55
C PRO A 440 9.89 14.39 35.96
N ASP A 441 9.57 15.67 35.78
CA ASP A 441 10.50 16.73 35.36
C ASP A 441 11.11 16.56 33.95
N ILE A 442 10.37 15.97 33.01
CA ILE A 442 10.82 15.71 31.63
C ILE A 442 9.98 16.47 30.62
N THR A 443 10.67 16.99 29.59
CA THR A 443 10.05 17.57 28.41
C THR A 443 10.26 16.65 27.22
N LEU A 444 9.18 16.14 26.64
CA LEU A 444 9.25 15.31 25.43
C LEU A 444 9.29 16.18 24.18
N PRO A 445 10.16 15.87 23.20
CA PRO A 445 10.21 16.60 21.93
C PRO A 445 9.00 16.27 21.05
N GLU A 446 8.73 17.12 20.06
CA GLU A 446 7.65 16.88 19.10
C GLU A 446 7.87 15.58 18.32
N GLY A 447 6.78 14.85 18.06
CA GLY A 447 6.82 13.62 17.27
C GLY A 447 7.42 12.42 18.01
N SER A 448 7.63 12.49 19.33
CA SER A 448 8.15 11.36 20.10
C SER A 448 7.09 10.26 20.25
N VAL A 449 7.43 9.04 19.88
CA VAL A 449 6.58 7.86 20.06
C VAL A 449 7.24 6.94 21.08
N ILE A 450 6.61 6.74 22.23
CA ILE A 450 7.15 5.91 23.32
C ILE A 450 6.31 4.65 23.44
N SER A 451 6.98 3.50 23.46
CA SER A 451 6.33 2.19 23.59
C SER A 451 7.10 1.23 24.49
N LEU A 452 6.42 0.22 25.03
CA LEU A 452 7.06 -0.86 25.79
C LEU A 452 7.81 -1.85 24.89
N HIS A 453 7.50 -1.86 23.59
CA HIS A 453 8.16 -2.73 22.61
C HIS A 453 9.54 -2.13 22.27
N PRO A 454 10.67 -2.81 22.59
CA PRO A 454 11.97 -2.37 22.15
C PRO A 454 12.10 -2.49 20.62
N PRO A 455 12.91 -1.65 19.97
CA PRO A 455 13.15 -1.74 18.53
C PRO A 455 14.05 -2.92 18.11
N ASP A 456 14.74 -3.56 19.07
CA ASP A 456 15.68 -4.67 18.84
C ASP A 456 15.04 -6.07 18.84
N ALA A 457 13.73 -6.20 18.56
CA ALA A 457 13.25 -7.48 18.08
C ALA A 457 13.66 -7.55 16.62
N GLU A 458 14.87 -8.08 16.38
CA GLU A 458 15.28 -8.62 15.09
C GLU A 458 14.04 -9.23 14.44
N GLU A 459 13.76 -8.79 13.22
CA GLU A 459 12.83 -9.46 12.35
C GLU A 459 13.31 -10.91 12.28
N ASP A 460 12.70 -11.78 13.09
CA ASP A 460 12.87 -13.21 12.93
C ASP A 460 12.41 -13.49 11.50
N GLU A 461 13.36 -13.75 10.60
CA GLU A 461 13.17 -14.40 9.30
C GLU A 461 12.56 -15.82 9.45
N ASP A 462 11.90 -16.11 10.57
CA ASP A 462 11.27 -17.38 10.94
C ASP A 462 9.78 -17.22 11.36
N ASP A 463 9.10 -16.15 10.89
CA ASP A 463 7.63 -15.99 10.87
C ASP A 463 6.92 -17.02 9.92
N GLY A 464 7.53 -18.21 9.75
CA GLY A 464 7.07 -19.35 8.97
C GLY A 464 6.55 -20.52 9.79
N GLN A 465 6.62 -20.51 11.13
CA GLN A 465 6.06 -21.57 11.97
C GLN A 465 5.25 -21.00 13.14
N PHE A 466 3.98 -20.69 12.86
CA PHE A 466 2.95 -20.54 13.89
C PHE A 466 2.80 -21.87 14.64
N SER A 467 3.37 -21.91 15.85
CA SER A 467 3.20 -23.01 16.80
C SER A 467 1.74 -23.13 17.21
N ASP A 468 1.13 -24.26 16.87
CA ASP A 468 -0.11 -24.77 17.46
C ASP A 468 0.10 -24.90 18.98
N ASP A 469 -0.67 -24.18 19.80
CA ASP A 469 -0.81 -24.60 21.19
C ASP A 469 -2.22 -24.43 21.73
N SER A 470 -2.84 -25.59 21.89
CA SER A 470 -4.04 -25.83 22.65
C SER A 470 -3.65 -26.53 23.95
N GLY A 471 -3.43 -25.78 25.04
CA GLY A 471 -3.37 -26.39 26.37
C GLY A 471 -2.56 -25.68 27.44
N ALA A 472 -3.26 -24.93 28.30
CA ALA A 472 -2.97 -24.70 29.73
C ALA A 472 -1.54 -24.96 30.25
N GLY A 473 -0.78 -23.89 30.48
CA GLY A 473 0.40 -23.88 31.34
C GLY A 473 0.92 -22.47 31.58
N GLN A 474 0.83 -21.99 32.82
CA GLN A 474 1.48 -20.74 33.23
C GLN A 474 3.01 -20.90 33.13
N GLU A 475 3.64 -20.26 32.15
CA GLU A 475 5.06 -19.92 32.25
C GLU A 475 5.23 -18.41 32.05
N LYS A 476 5.60 -17.75 33.15
CA LYS A 476 6.05 -16.36 33.16
C LYS A 476 7.33 -16.27 32.35
N GLU A 477 7.26 -15.75 31.14
CA GLU A 477 8.45 -15.34 30.40
C GLU A 477 9.19 -14.27 31.21
N LYS A 478 10.34 -14.67 31.74
CA LYS A 478 11.32 -13.79 32.35
C LYS A 478 12.02 -13.01 31.22
N VAL A 479 11.43 -11.90 30.79
CA VAL A 479 12.16 -10.87 30.03
C VAL A 479 13.32 -10.41 30.91
N LYS A 480 14.54 -10.74 30.49
CA LYS A 480 15.78 -10.28 31.14
C LYS A 480 15.76 -8.75 31.15
N MET A 481 15.67 -8.15 32.34
CA MET A 481 15.80 -6.72 32.58
C MET A 481 17.16 -6.21 32.07
N LYS A 482 17.22 -5.71 30.83
CA LYS A 482 18.12 -4.61 30.47
C LYS A 482 17.42 -3.32 30.90
N GLY A 483 18.10 -2.49 31.67
CA GLY A 483 17.52 -1.30 32.30
C GLY A 483 16.94 -0.33 31.28
N TYR A 484 15.74 0.18 31.58
CA TYR A 484 15.07 1.27 30.84
C TYR A 484 16.03 2.46 30.68
N ASN A 485 16.04 3.10 29.52
CA ASN A 485 16.95 4.22 29.26
C ASN A 485 16.54 5.45 30.10
N PRO A 486 17.22 5.76 31.22
CA PRO A 486 16.76 6.78 32.16
C PRO A 486 16.91 8.21 31.62
N ALA A 487 17.64 8.37 30.51
CA ALA A 487 17.94 9.66 29.89
C ALA A 487 16.74 10.26 29.12
N GLU A 488 15.81 9.43 28.64
CA GLU A 488 14.71 9.88 27.77
C GLU A 488 13.32 9.77 28.43
N VAL A 489 13.10 8.78 29.31
CA VAL A 489 11.84 8.60 30.06
C VAL A 489 11.96 8.93 31.55
N GLY A 490 13.17 9.18 32.05
CA GLY A 490 13.45 9.63 33.42
C GLY A 490 13.67 8.51 34.42
N VAL A 491 14.05 8.91 35.64
CA VAL A 491 14.50 8.01 36.74
C VAL A 491 13.41 7.02 37.20
N ALA A 492 12.14 7.28 36.85
CA ALA A 492 10.98 6.42 37.13
C ALA A 492 10.18 6.04 35.86
N GLY A 493 10.71 6.34 34.68
CA GLY A 493 10.02 6.09 33.42
C GLY A 493 10.14 4.63 32.97
N GLN A 494 9.04 4.09 32.45
CA GLN A 494 8.99 2.77 31.83
C GLN A 494 8.53 2.94 30.39
N GLY A 495 9.46 2.75 29.45
CA GLY A 495 9.20 2.85 28.01
C GLY A 495 10.51 2.98 27.23
N TYR A 496 10.50 2.45 26.01
CA TYR A 496 11.53 2.67 25.00
C TYR A 496 11.02 3.73 24.02
N LEU A 497 11.90 4.65 23.62
CA LEU A 497 11.62 5.51 22.47
C LEU A 497 11.61 4.60 21.23
N TRP A 498 10.49 4.60 20.50
CA TRP A 498 10.39 3.83 19.27
C TRP A 498 11.22 4.51 18.18
N LYS A 499 12.43 4.02 17.98
CA LYS A 499 13.28 4.28 16.81
C LYS A 499 13.37 2.98 16.04
N VAL A 500 12.87 2.92 14.81
CA VAL A 500 13.15 1.76 13.96
C VAL A 500 14.65 1.80 13.68
N ALA A 501 15.42 0.83 14.15
CA ALA A 501 16.82 0.70 13.80
C ALA A 501 16.95 0.21 12.35
N ASP A 502 18.02 0.64 11.67
CA ASP A 502 18.38 0.37 10.27
C ASP A 502 17.65 1.14 9.16
N MET A 503 17.34 2.41 9.38
CA MET A 503 16.88 3.31 8.31
C MET A 503 17.58 4.69 8.44
N ASN A 504 17.94 5.31 7.31
CA ASN A 504 18.60 6.63 7.26
C ASN A 504 17.74 7.70 7.97
N MET A 505 18.33 8.81 8.42
CA MET A 505 17.60 9.94 9.03
C MET A 505 16.42 10.43 8.15
N GLU A 506 16.51 10.27 6.82
CA GLU A 506 15.46 10.58 5.85
C GLU A 506 14.25 9.62 5.95
N GLU A 507 14.50 8.32 6.12
CA GLU A 507 13.46 7.29 6.28
C GLU A 507 12.80 7.34 7.67
N GLU A 508 13.54 7.78 8.71
CA GLU A 508 12.98 8.06 10.04
C GLU A 508 12.04 9.29 9.99
N GLU A 509 12.38 10.31 9.19
CA GLU A 509 11.47 11.42 8.90
C GLU A 509 10.25 10.95 8.09
N GLU A 510 10.41 10.08 7.09
CA GLU A 510 9.29 9.51 6.35
C GLU A 510 8.35 8.69 7.23
N LEU A 511 8.85 7.89 8.18
CA LEU A 511 8.00 7.13 9.12
C LEU A 511 7.25 8.04 10.09
N ARG A 512 7.88 9.11 10.59
CA ARG A 512 7.20 10.14 11.40
C ARG A 512 6.18 10.91 10.57
N GLN A 513 6.49 11.19 9.31
CA GLN A 513 5.58 11.79 8.33
C GLN A 513 4.43 10.82 7.98
N ASN A 514 4.67 9.51 7.99
CA ASN A 514 3.64 8.50 7.75
C ASN A 514 2.68 8.35 8.96
N LEU A 515 3.18 8.47 10.19
CA LEU A 515 2.34 8.39 11.38
C LEU A 515 1.47 9.66 11.55
N TRP A 516 1.99 10.84 11.19
CA TRP A 516 1.38 12.15 11.45
C TRP A 516 0.93 12.94 10.21
N GLY A 517 1.14 12.43 8.99
CA GLY A 517 0.95 13.16 7.74
C GLY A 517 2.08 14.14 7.42
N LEU A 518 2.19 14.53 6.14
CA LEU A 518 3.16 15.54 5.68
C LEU A 518 2.96 16.87 6.43
N ARG A 519 4.06 17.45 6.92
CA ARG A 519 4.08 18.78 7.55
C ARG A 519 3.68 19.84 6.53
N ILE A 520 2.78 20.74 6.92
CA ILE A 520 2.79 22.10 6.40
C ILE A 520 3.49 22.95 7.47
N ASN A 521 4.79 23.20 7.28
CA ASN A 521 5.37 24.41 7.85
C ASN A 521 4.81 25.57 7.03
N MET A 522 3.76 26.23 7.50
CA MET A 522 3.43 27.58 7.06
C MET A 522 4.29 28.53 7.89
N GLU A 523 5.57 28.65 7.54
CA GLU A 523 6.37 29.82 7.88
C GLU A 523 7.56 29.89 6.90
N GLU A 524 7.73 31.09 6.37
CA GLU A 524 8.58 31.53 5.27
C GLU A 524 10.00 30.94 5.24
N GLU A 525 10.34 30.20 4.18
CA GLU A 525 11.72 30.11 3.71
C GLU A 525 11.79 30.53 2.25
N SER A 526 12.09 31.82 2.11
CA SER A 526 12.86 32.49 1.06
C SER A 526 12.95 31.81 -0.31
N GLU A 527 12.24 32.42 -1.25
CA GLU A 527 12.53 32.40 -2.67
C GLU A 527 14.01 32.75 -2.94
N SER A 528 14.81 31.76 -3.34
CA SER A 528 15.98 32.00 -4.18
C SER A 528 16.48 30.70 -4.80
N GLU A 529 15.84 30.23 -5.86
CA GLU A 529 16.60 29.58 -6.93
C GLU A 529 16.26 30.26 -8.25
N SER A 530 17.30 30.89 -8.78
CA SER A 530 17.28 31.69 -9.99
C SER A 530 16.99 30.83 -11.21
N GLU A 531 15.75 30.88 -11.70
CA GLU A 531 15.44 30.50 -13.08
C GLU A 531 16.07 31.52 -14.02
N ARG A 532 17.21 31.17 -14.61
CA ARG A 532 17.67 31.83 -15.84
C ARG A 532 16.75 31.40 -16.98
N SER A 533 15.80 32.27 -17.29
CA SER A 533 15.08 32.28 -18.55
C SER A 533 16.07 32.38 -19.73
N MET A 534 16.10 31.36 -20.59
CA MET A 534 16.45 31.55 -22.00
C MET A 534 15.18 31.35 -22.82
N ASP A 535 14.63 32.50 -23.18
CA ASP A 535 13.70 32.70 -24.28
C ASP A 535 14.41 32.40 -25.60
N SER A 536 13.80 31.55 -26.43
CA SER A 536 14.00 31.58 -27.88
C SER A 536 12.89 30.77 -28.56
N GLU A 537 11.94 31.51 -29.11
CA GLU A 537 11.06 31.06 -30.19
C GLU A 537 11.90 30.57 -31.38
N GLU A 538 11.74 29.32 -31.82
CA GLU A 538 11.87 28.97 -33.24
C GLU A 538 10.82 27.92 -33.64
N LEU A 539 10.10 28.26 -34.70
CA LEU A 539 9.17 27.45 -35.49
C LEU A 539 9.90 26.28 -36.18
N ASP A 540 9.17 25.18 -36.35
CA ASP A 540 9.34 24.15 -37.38
C ASP A 540 10.72 23.46 -37.52
N SER A 541 10.80 22.22 -37.04
CA SER A 541 10.91 21.08 -37.95
C SER A 541 10.80 19.76 -37.20
N ARG A 542 10.11 18.81 -37.81
CA ARG A 542 10.16 17.39 -37.45
C ARG A 542 11.59 16.88 -37.62
N THR A 543 12.43 17.05 -36.63
CA THR A 543 13.68 16.28 -36.50
C THR A 543 13.35 15.00 -35.75
N GLY A 544 13.52 13.87 -36.44
CA GLY A 544 13.43 12.55 -35.85
C GLY A 544 14.28 12.46 -34.59
N SER A 545 13.80 11.69 -33.63
CA SER A 545 14.54 11.27 -32.44
C SER A 545 16.00 10.97 -32.77
N PRO A 546 16.97 11.42 -31.96
CA PRO A 546 18.36 11.04 -32.17
C PRO A 546 18.41 9.52 -32.03
N GLN A 547 18.72 8.81 -33.12
CA GLN A 547 19.14 7.41 -33.08
C GLN A 547 20.41 7.37 -32.23
N MET A 548 20.25 7.21 -30.92
CA MET A 548 21.29 6.60 -30.09
C MET A 548 21.53 5.22 -30.70
N ASP A 549 22.80 4.86 -30.94
CA ASP A 549 23.16 3.61 -31.60
C ASP A 549 22.51 2.41 -30.88
N ASP A 550 21.43 1.84 -31.44
CA ASP A 550 20.69 0.69 -30.89
C ASP A 550 21.64 -0.48 -30.55
N ILE A 551 22.76 -0.57 -31.28
CA ILE A 551 23.84 -1.54 -31.07
C ILE A 551 24.57 -1.33 -29.74
N LYS A 552 24.82 -0.08 -29.32
CA LYS A 552 25.49 0.22 -28.04
C LYS A 552 24.58 -0.02 -26.85
N VAL A 553 23.30 0.30 -26.98
CA VAL A 553 22.29 -0.02 -25.94
C VAL A 553 22.20 -1.54 -25.79
N PHE A 554 22.10 -2.27 -26.90
CA PHE A 554 22.13 -3.73 -26.91
C PHE A 554 23.42 -4.31 -26.31
N GLN A 555 24.58 -3.74 -26.62
CA GLN A 555 25.86 -4.15 -26.04
C GLN A 555 25.88 -4.04 -24.50
N ASN A 556 25.37 -2.93 -23.96
CA ASN A 556 25.28 -2.72 -22.52
C ASN A 556 24.29 -3.70 -21.85
N GLU A 557 23.14 -3.96 -22.47
CA GLU A 557 22.16 -4.93 -21.97
C GLU A 557 22.72 -6.37 -21.99
N VAL A 558 23.38 -6.77 -23.07
CA VAL A 558 24.05 -8.09 -23.16
C VAL A 558 25.15 -8.22 -22.11
N LEU A 559 25.90 -7.14 -21.86
CA LEU A 559 26.90 -7.10 -20.79
C LEU A 559 26.25 -7.26 -19.41
N GLY A 560 25.14 -6.59 -19.14
CA GLY A 560 24.36 -6.74 -17.91
C GLY A 560 23.82 -8.17 -17.72
N THR A 561 23.26 -8.78 -18.76
CA THR A 561 22.80 -10.19 -18.73
C THR A 561 23.96 -11.14 -18.41
N LEU A 562 25.15 -10.93 -18.98
CA LEU A 562 26.32 -11.76 -18.70
C LEU A 562 26.90 -11.54 -17.29
N GLN A 563 26.81 -10.31 -16.75
CA GLN A 563 27.17 -10.01 -15.35
C GLN A 563 26.25 -10.74 -14.37
N ARG A 564 24.93 -10.61 -14.53
CA ARG A 564 23.94 -11.39 -13.74
C ARG A 564 24.15 -12.88 -13.87
N GLY A 565 24.42 -13.34 -15.10
CA GLY A 565 24.73 -14.74 -15.40
C GLY A 565 25.91 -15.29 -14.60
N LYS A 566 26.92 -14.46 -14.32
CA LYS A 566 28.09 -14.83 -13.50
C LYS A 566 27.79 -14.78 -12.00
N GLU A 567 27.07 -13.76 -11.53
CA GLU A 567 26.75 -13.58 -10.11
C GLU A 567 25.77 -14.64 -9.60
N GLU A 568 24.73 -14.94 -10.39
CA GLU A 568 23.67 -15.87 -10.03
C GLU A 568 23.92 -17.31 -10.53
N ASN A 569 25.01 -17.57 -11.26
CA ASN A 569 25.35 -18.86 -11.90
C ASN A 569 24.21 -19.43 -12.76
N ILE A 570 23.66 -18.60 -13.65
CA ILE A 570 22.54 -18.96 -14.53
C ILE A 570 22.96 -20.06 -15.54
N SER A 571 22.05 -20.97 -15.86
CA SER A 571 22.28 -21.98 -16.89
C SER A 571 22.47 -21.35 -18.28
N CYS A 572 23.35 -21.94 -19.10
CA CYS A 572 23.65 -21.41 -20.44
C CYS A 572 22.42 -21.36 -21.36
N ASP A 573 21.45 -22.25 -21.16
CA ASP A 573 20.21 -22.28 -21.95
C ASP A 573 19.32 -21.06 -21.66
N ASN A 574 19.23 -20.63 -20.39
CA ASN A 574 18.49 -19.43 -20.00
C ASN A 574 19.17 -18.16 -20.53
N LEU A 575 20.51 -18.08 -20.48
CA LEU A 575 21.27 -16.97 -21.06
C LEU A 575 21.04 -16.86 -22.57
N VAL A 576 21.00 -17.99 -23.28
CA VAL A 576 20.66 -18.03 -24.71
C VAL A 576 19.24 -17.50 -24.95
N LEU A 577 18.27 -17.84 -24.11
CA LEU A 577 16.90 -17.34 -24.24
C LEU A 577 16.81 -15.83 -24.00
N GLU A 578 17.51 -15.30 -23.01
CA GLU A 578 17.61 -13.84 -22.76
C GLU A 578 18.27 -13.11 -23.93
N ILE A 579 19.39 -13.60 -24.45
CA ILE A 579 20.07 -12.96 -25.59
C ILE A 579 19.17 -13.03 -26.84
N ASN A 580 18.42 -14.11 -27.03
CA ASN A 580 17.45 -14.21 -28.13
C ASN A 580 16.28 -13.24 -27.93
N SER A 581 15.75 -13.06 -26.72
CA SER A 581 14.70 -12.08 -26.46
C SER A 581 15.20 -10.65 -26.70
N LEU A 582 16.42 -10.32 -26.25
CA LEU A 582 17.07 -9.04 -26.54
C LEU A 582 17.27 -8.84 -28.05
N LYS A 583 17.73 -9.87 -28.77
CA LYS A 583 17.86 -9.81 -30.24
C LYS A 583 16.53 -9.45 -30.91
N TYR A 584 15.42 -10.06 -30.48
CA TYR A 584 14.10 -9.74 -31.03
C TYR A 584 13.61 -8.36 -30.62
N ALA A 585 13.93 -7.91 -29.41
CA ALA A 585 13.57 -6.58 -28.91
C ALA A 585 14.25 -5.46 -29.70
N TYR A 586 15.55 -5.59 -29.98
CA TYR A 586 16.34 -4.60 -30.71
C TYR A 586 16.38 -4.83 -32.23
N ASN A 587 15.74 -5.89 -32.73
CA ASN A 587 15.70 -6.28 -34.14
C ASN A 587 17.11 -6.38 -34.79
N ILE A 588 18.06 -6.94 -34.06
CA ILE A 588 19.47 -7.03 -34.47
C ILE A 588 19.70 -8.32 -35.26
N SER A 589 20.56 -8.25 -36.29
CA SER A 589 20.89 -9.43 -37.10
C SER A 589 21.74 -10.42 -36.30
N LEU A 590 21.66 -11.72 -36.65
CA LEU A 590 22.49 -12.74 -35.99
C LEU A 590 24.00 -12.44 -36.09
N LYS A 591 24.43 -11.74 -37.13
CA LYS A 591 25.83 -11.36 -37.33
C LYS A 591 26.27 -10.32 -36.30
N GLU A 592 25.47 -9.27 -36.13
CA GLU A 592 25.75 -8.21 -35.15
C GLU A 592 25.67 -8.74 -33.72
N VAL A 593 24.74 -9.66 -33.41
CA VAL A 593 24.69 -10.33 -32.10
C VAL A 593 26.01 -11.05 -31.79
N MET A 594 26.62 -11.67 -32.79
CA MET A 594 27.89 -12.40 -32.62
C MET A 594 29.08 -11.45 -32.45
N GLN A 595 29.10 -10.35 -33.21
CA GLN A 595 30.10 -9.29 -33.03
C GLN A 595 30.00 -8.68 -31.64
N VAL A 596 28.79 -8.37 -31.18
CA VAL A 596 28.54 -7.80 -29.84
C VAL A 596 28.88 -8.82 -28.74
N LEU A 597 28.48 -10.09 -28.88
CA LEU A 597 28.83 -11.13 -27.90
C LEU A 597 30.34 -11.32 -27.77
N SER A 598 31.05 -11.37 -28.90
CA SER A 598 32.51 -11.51 -28.87
C SER A 598 33.18 -10.26 -28.27
N HIS A 599 32.69 -9.06 -28.59
CA HIS A 599 33.15 -7.82 -27.99
C HIS A 599 32.92 -7.79 -26.46
N VAL A 600 31.68 -8.04 -26.02
CA VAL A 600 31.28 -7.99 -24.59
C VAL A 600 32.06 -8.99 -23.75
N VAL A 601 32.26 -10.23 -24.24
CA VAL A 601 33.02 -11.23 -23.49
C VAL A 601 34.50 -10.87 -23.37
N LEU A 602 35.06 -10.15 -24.35
CA LEU A 602 36.42 -9.64 -24.29
C LEU A 602 36.55 -8.37 -23.42
N GLU A 603 35.51 -7.55 -23.37
CA GLU A 603 35.41 -6.34 -22.57
C GLU A 603 35.17 -6.63 -21.08
N PHE A 604 34.46 -7.72 -20.77
CA PHE A 604 34.06 -8.09 -19.41
C PHE A 604 35.23 -8.25 -18.41
N PRO A 605 36.38 -8.87 -18.75
CA PRO A 605 37.55 -8.89 -17.87
C PRO A 605 38.25 -7.54 -17.74
N LEU A 606 38.07 -6.61 -18.69
CA LEU A 606 38.67 -5.27 -18.61
C LEU A 606 37.95 -4.40 -17.59
N GLN A 607 36.61 -4.49 -17.50
CA GLN A 607 35.85 -3.78 -16.47
C GLN A 607 36.14 -4.26 -15.04
N GLN A 608 36.68 -5.47 -14.88
CA GLN A 608 37.13 -6.01 -13.59
C GLN A 608 38.57 -5.61 -13.24
N MET A 609 39.28 -4.91 -14.13
CA MET A 609 40.68 -4.51 -13.95
C MET A 609 40.80 -2.99 -13.93
N ASP A 610 40.86 -2.38 -12.74
CA ASP A 610 40.98 -0.92 -12.59
C ASP A 610 42.34 -0.33 -13.03
N SER A 611 43.39 -1.15 -13.23
CA SER A 611 44.69 -0.92 -13.94
C SER A 611 45.83 -1.83 -13.39
N PRO A 612 47.00 -1.99 -14.07
CA PRO A 612 47.31 -1.83 -15.48
C PRO A 612 47.04 -3.13 -16.29
N LEU A 613 47.10 -3.02 -17.62
CA LEU A 613 46.80 -4.08 -18.59
C LEU A 613 47.91 -5.15 -18.63
N ASP A 614 47.93 -6.04 -17.64
CA ASP A 614 48.82 -7.22 -17.65
C ASP A 614 48.23 -8.36 -18.48
N PRO A 615 48.88 -8.78 -19.59
CA PRO A 615 48.34 -9.82 -20.48
C PRO A 615 48.10 -11.17 -19.81
N ASN A 616 48.91 -11.51 -18.79
CA ASN A 616 48.78 -12.77 -18.06
C ASN A 616 47.59 -12.79 -17.10
N ARG A 617 47.30 -11.66 -16.43
CA ARG A 617 46.15 -11.54 -15.52
C ARG A 617 44.84 -11.51 -16.31
N TYR A 618 44.83 -10.82 -17.45
CA TYR A 618 43.71 -10.85 -18.40
C TYR A 618 43.39 -12.27 -18.87
N CYS A 619 44.38 -13.04 -19.33
CA CYS A 619 44.16 -14.45 -19.72
C CYS A 619 43.63 -15.31 -18.58
N SER A 620 44.09 -15.10 -17.34
CA SER A 620 43.65 -15.89 -16.19
C SER A 620 42.18 -15.69 -15.83
N LEU A 621 41.64 -14.49 -16.06
CA LEU A 621 40.23 -14.15 -15.83
C LEU A 621 39.34 -14.57 -17.01
N LEU A 622 39.85 -14.49 -18.23
CA LEU A 622 39.08 -14.79 -19.44
C LEU A 622 38.91 -16.30 -19.69
N LEU A 623 39.93 -17.13 -19.42
CA LEU A 623 39.85 -18.58 -19.60
C LEU A 623 38.68 -19.28 -18.85
N PRO A 624 38.41 -18.99 -17.56
CA PRO A 624 37.26 -19.59 -16.88
C PRO A 624 35.93 -19.07 -17.42
N LEU A 625 35.84 -17.80 -17.85
CA LEU A 625 34.62 -17.24 -18.45
C LEU A 625 34.30 -17.89 -19.80
N LEU A 626 35.32 -18.08 -20.65
CA LEU A 626 35.14 -18.80 -21.92
C LEU A 626 34.72 -20.26 -21.72
N LYS A 627 35.23 -20.93 -20.67
CA LYS A 627 34.79 -22.29 -20.32
C LYS A 627 33.33 -22.32 -19.85
N ALA A 628 32.92 -21.36 -19.04
CA ALA A 628 31.54 -21.27 -18.57
C ALA A 628 30.56 -20.95 -19.71
N TRP A 629 30.94 -20.07 -20.63
CA TRP A 629 30.07 -19.59 -21.70
C TRP A 629 30.25 -20.33 -23.05
N SER A 630 31.08 -21.38 -23.10
CA SER A 630 31.27 -22.17 -24.32
C SER A 630 29.97 -22.69 -24.94
N PRO A 631 28.95 -23.14 -24.17
CA PRO A 631 27.70 -23.62 -24.76
C PRO A 631 26.92 -22.49 -25.46
N VAL A 632 26.98 -21.27 -24.94
CA VAL A 632 26.35 -20.08 -25.55
C VAL A 632 26.99 -19.80 -26.91
N PHE A 633 28.31 -19.77 -26.98
CA PHE A 633 29.05 -19.56 -28.23
C PHE A 633 28.78 -20.65 -29.26
N ARG A 634 28.72 -21.93 -28.86
CA ARG A 634 28.39 -23.04 -29.78
C ARG A 634 26.98 -22.95 -30.35
N ASN A 635 26.05 -22.27 -29.68
CA ASN A 635 24.71 -22.09 -30.22
C ASN A 635 24.65 -21.01 -31.32
N TYR A 636 25.42 -19.93 -31.16
CA TYR A 636 25.46 -18.81 -32.10
C TYR A 636 26.45 -19.03 -33.26
N ILE A 637 27.62 -19.60 -32.99
CA ILE A 637 28.68 -19.85 -33.97
C ILE A 637 28.56 -21.28 -34.50
N LYS A 638 27.97 -21.46 -35.69
CA LYS A 638 27.77 -22.78 -36.31
C LYS A 638 28.37 -22.91 -37.71
N ARG A 639 28.23 -21.88 -38.55
CA ARG A 639 28.69 -21.92 -39.96
C ARG A 639 30.10 -21.37 -40.09
N ALA A 640 30.79 -21.74 -41.17
CA ALA A 640 32.11 -21.19 -41.50
C ALA A 640 32.11 -19.65 -41.65
N ALA A 641 31.01 -19.08 -42.17
CA ALA A 641 30.84 -17.62 -42.25
C ALA A 641 30.75 -16.97 -40.86
N ASP A 642 30.05 -17.62 -39.93
CA ASP A 642 29.87 -17.16 -38.55
C ASP A 642 31.21 -17.18 -37.78
N HIS A 643 32.03 -18.21 -38.04
CA HIS A 643 33.39 -18.30 -37.50
C HIS A 643 34.30 -17.15 -38.00
N LEU A 644 34.16 -16.71 -39.25
CA LEU A 644 34.94 -15.58 -39.80
C LEU A 644 34.51 -14.25 -39.20
N GLU A 645 33.21 -14.06 -38.95
CA GLU A 645 32.68 -12.84 -38.34
C GLU A 645 33.13 -12.67 -36.89
N ALA A 646 33.13 -13.75 -36.10
CA ALA A 646 33.67 -13.75 -34.75
C ALA A 646 35.18 -13.43 -34.74
N LEU A 647 35.92 -13.95 -35.71
CA LEU A 647 37.35 -13.63 -35.87
C LEU A 647 37.59 -12.16 -36.24
N ALA A 648 36.74 -11.57 -37.09
CA ALA A 648 36.81 -10.15 -37.42
C ALA A 648 36.53 -9.28 -36.18
N ALA A 649 35.51 -9.60 -35.38
CA ALA A 649 35.20 -8.87 -34.15
C ALA A 649 36.32 -8.99 -33.09
N ILE A 650 36.94 -10.17 -32.96
CA ILE A 650 38.12 -10.36 -32.11
C ILE A 650 39.28 -9.49 -32.62
N GLU A 651 39.52 -9.44 -33.94
CA GLU A 651 40.56 -8.59 -34.53
C GLU A 651 40.33 -7.10 -34.23
N ASP A 652 39.10 -6.62 -34.40
CA ASP A 652 38.72 -5.23 -34.12
C ASP A 652 38.94 -4.87 -32.65
N PHE A 653 38.56 -5.73 -31.71
CA PHE A 653 38.79 -5.52 -30.28
C PHE A 653 40.29 -5.44 -29.92
N PHE A 654 41.12 -6.32 -30.48
CA PHE A 654 42.56 -6.29 -30.23
C PHE A 654 43.28 -5.13 -30.95
N LEU A 655 42.68 -4.57 -32.01
CA LEU A 655 43.14 -3.32 -32.64
C LEU A 655 42.84 -2.10 -31.76
N GLU A 656 41.74 -2.11 -31.00
CA GLU A 656 41.44 -1.06 -30.02
C GLU A 656 42.35 -1.14 -28.78
N HIS A 657 42.74 -2.35 -28.37
CA HIS A 657 43.58 -2.60 -27.19
C HIS A 657 44.95 -3.22 -27.53
N GLU A 658 45.83 -2.43 -28.17
CA GLU A 658 47.16 -2.88 -28.61
C GLU A 658 48.05 -3.46 -27.48
N ALA A 659 47.86 -3.01 -26.24
CA ALA A 659 48.59 -3.49 -25.05
C ALA A 659 48.36 -4.98 -24.75
N LEU A 660 47.24 -5.56 -25.21
CA LEU A 660 46.86 -6.95 -25.00
C LEU A 660 47.25 -7.85 -26.19
N GLY A 661 47.98 -7.36 -27.19
CA GLY A 661 48.28 -8.13 -28.40
C GLY A 661 48.98 -9.49 -28.16
N THR A 662 49.72 -9.65 -27.06
CA THR A 662 50.34 -10.94 -26.67
C THR A 662 49.35 -11.97 -26.14
N SER A 663 48.19 -11.56 -25.60
CA SER A 663 47.14 -12.47 -25.13
C SER A 663 46.25 -12.98 -26.27
N MET A 664 46.19 -12.27 -27.41
CA MET A 664 45.40 -12.67 -28.59
C MET A 664 45.67 -14.12 -29.03
N ALA A 665 46.94 -14.54 -29.05
CA ALA A 665 47.30 -15.92 -29.41
C ALA A 665 46.80 -16.95 -28.39
N LYS A 666 46.78 -16.61 -27.10
CA LYS A 666 46.23 -17.46 -26.03
C LYS A 666 44.70 -17.53 -26.11
N VAL A 667 44.03 -16.43 -26.48
CA VAL A 667 42.58 -16.39 -26.72
C VAL A 667 42.21 -17.26 -27.92
N LEU A 668 42.89 -17.10 -29.06
CA LEU A 668 42.65 -17.94 -30.24
C LEU A 668 42.86 -19.43 -29.95
N MET A 669 43.88 -19.77 -29.16
CA MET A 669 44.09 -21.15 -28.69
C MET A 669 42.94 -21.64 -27.81
N ALA A 670 42.41 -20.81 -26.89
CA ALA A 670 41.28 -21.17 -26.05
C ALA A 670 39.99 -21.39 -26.87
N PHE A 671 39.71 -20.54 -27.86
CA PHE A 671 38.56 -20.69 -28.76
C PHE A 671 38.67 -21.97 -29.62
N TYR A 672 39.89 -22.39 -30.00
CA TYR A 672 40.12 -23.67 -30.66
C TYR A 672 39.91 -24.85 -29.71
N GLN A 673 40.51 -24.83 -28.50
CA GLN A 673 40.38 -25.90 -27.51
C GLN A 673 38.94 -26.13 -27.04
N LEU A 674 38.13 -25.08 -27.01
CA LEU A 674 36.70 -25.14 -26.66
C LEU A 674 35.80 -25.50 -27.84
N GLU A 675 36.38 -25.81 -29.00
CA GLU A 675 35.67 -26.14 -30.26
C GLU A 675 34.69 -25.04 -30.70
N ILE A 676 35.01 -23.76 -30.41
CA ILE A 676 34.21 -22.61 -30.85
C ILE A 676 34.61 -22.20 -32.27
N LEU A 677 35.88 -22.32 -32.62
CA LEU A 677 36.42 -22.00 -33.96
C LEU A 677 37.10 -23.21 -34.58
N ALA A 678 36.79 -23.49 -35.85
CA ALA A 678 37.44 -24.57 -36.61
C ALA A 678 38.86 -24.17 -37.08
N GLU A 679 39.77 -25.15 -37.13
CA GLU A 679 41.15 -24.99 -37.59
C GLU A 679 41.22 -24.41 -39.01
N GLU A 680 40.41 -24.95 -39.93
CA GLU A 680 40.35 -24.52 -41.32
C GLU A 680 40.00 -23.04 -41.43
N THR A 681 39.11 -22.55 -40.56
CA THR A 681 38.69 -21.14 -40.58
C THR A 681 39.80 -20.22 -40.07
N ILE A 682 40.49 -20.59 -38.98
CA ILE A 682 41.61 -19.82 -38.44
C ILE A 682 42.74 -19.71 -39.48
N LEU A 683 43.04 -20.81 -40.18
CA LEU A 683 44.02 -20.83 -41.26
C LEU A 683 43.54 -20.00 -42.48
N SER A 684 42.25 -20.02 -42.79
CA SER A 684 41.66 -19.21 -43.87
C SER A 684 41.73 -17.72 -43.55
N TRP A 685 41.44 -17.30 -42.31
CA TRP A 685 41.51 -15.92 -41.86
C TRP A 685 42.96 -15.42 -41.81
N PHE A 686 43.90 -16.28 -41.41
CA PHE A 686 45.33 -15.95 -41.40
C PHE A 686 45.93 -15.87 -42.82
N SER A 687 45.38 -16.60 -43.79
CA SER A 687 45.81 -16.58 -45.19
C SER A 687 45.12 -15.51 -46.04
N GLN A 688 43.94 -15.03 -45.64
CA GLN A 688 43.29 -13.87 -46.23
C GLN A 688 44.17 -12.61 -46.03
N ARG A 689 44.66 -12.08 -47.15
CA ARG A 689 45.38 -10.80 -47.22
C ARG A 689 44.39 -9.73 -47.72
N ASP A 690 43.92 -8.88 -46.80
CA ASP A 690 43.52 -7.45 -46.95
C ASP A 690 42.35 -7.10 -45.98
N THR A 691 42.29 -5.95 -45.27
CA THR A 691 42.16 -4.57 -45.81
C THR A 691 42.51 -3.40 -44.84
N THR A 692 43.24 -3.59 -43.73
CA THR A 692 43.65 -2.48 -42.83
C THR A 692 45.15 -2.46 -42.50
N ASP A 693 45.81 -1.31 -42.69
CA ASP A 693 47.27 -1.14 -42.45
C ASP A 693 47.67 -1.40 -40.98
N LYS A 694 46.74 -1.20 -40.03
CA LYS A 694 46.94 -1.54 -38.60
C LYS A 694 46.88 -3.04 -38.32
N GLY A 695 45.97 -3.78 -38.96
CA GLY A 695 45.92 -5.26 -38.90
C GLY A 695 47.21 -5.90 -39.43
N ARG A 696 47.85 -5.29 -40.44
CA ARG A 696 49.19 -5.71 -40.92
C ARG A 696 50.29 -5.51 -39.88
N GLN A 697 50.26 -4.46 -39.06
CA GLN A 697 51.24 -4.24 -38.00
C GLN A 697 51.03 -5.21 -36.83
N LEU A 698 49.78 -5.48 -36.45
CA LEU A 698 49.45 -6.45 -35.39
C LEU A 698 49.87 -7.88 -35.77
N ARG A 699 49.59 -8.29 -37.01
CA ARG A 699 50.03 -9.59 -37.58
C ARG A 699 51.55 -9.64 -37.86
N LYS A 700 52.24 -8.49 -38.01
CA LYS A 700 53.72 -8.40 -38.14
C LYS A 700 54.45 -8.41 -36.79
N ASN A 701 53.90 -7.80 -35.74
CA ASN A 701 54.45 -7.94 -34.38
C ASN A 701 54.39 -9.40 -33.91
N GLN A 702 53.44 -10.18 -34.44
CA GLN A 702 53.39 -11.65 -34.31
C GLN A 702 54.33 -12.42 -35.26
N GLN A 703 55.14 -11.80 -36.12
CA GLN A 703 56.14 -12.55 -36.92
C GLN A 703 57.27 -13.13 -36.07
N VAL A 704 57.45 -12.68 -34.83
CA VAL A 704 58.27 -13.39 -33.84
C VAL A 704 57.61 -14.73 -33.43
N SER A 705 56.28 -14.84 -33.54
CA SER A 705 55.47 -16.04 -33.31
C SER A 705 55.31 -16.94 -34.53
N ARG A 706 55.85 -16.58 -35.71
CA ARG A 706 55.82 -17.45 -36.90
C ARG A 706 56.65 -18.73 -36.73
N ALA A 707 57.60 -18.72 -35.78
CA ALA A 707 58.32 -19.90 -35.31
C ALA A 707 57.53 -20.73 -34.27
N ALA A 708 56.56 -20.13 -33.58
CA ALA A 708 55.72 -20.80 -32.58
C ALA A 708 54.44 -21.39 -33.19
N LEU A 709 53.82 -20.75 -34.18
CA LEU A 709 52.59 -21.21 -34.85
C LEU A 709 52.88 -21.90 -36.20
N SER A 710 53.77 -22.90 -36.19
CA SER A 710 53.96 -23.80 -37.34
C SER A 710 52.84 -24.86 -37.37
N PRO A 711 52.63 -25.58 -38.49
CA PRO A 711 51.60 -26.64 -38.62
C PRO A 711 51.71 -27.75 -37.55
N ARG A 712 52.81 -27.81 -36.79
CA ARG A 712 53.03 -28.70 -35.64
C ARG A 712 52.22 -28.34 -34.38
N TRP A 713 51.66 -27.14 -34.28
CA TRP A 713 50.88 -26.72 -33.09
C TRP A 713 49.44 -27.23 -33.09
N LEU A 714 48.87 -27.54 -34.25
CA LEU A 714 47.49 -28.04 -34.40
C LEU A 714 47.45 -29.57 -34.61
N SER A 715 48.46 -30.15 -35.28
CA SER A 715 48.62 -31.62 -35.36
C SER A 715 49.33 -32.16 -34.10
N GLY A 716 48.55 -32.50 -33.07
CA GLY A 716 49.04 -32.72 -31.70
C GLY A 716 50.16 -33.74 -31.44
N SER A 717 50.64 -33.70 -30.19
CA SER A 717 51.49 -34.65 -29.43
C SER A 717 52.88 -34.13 -29.05
N GLN A 718 52.98 -33.39 -27.93
CA GLN A 718 53.98 -33.65 -26.88
C GLN A 718 53.77 -32.79 -25.63
N VAL A 719 53.75 -33.48 -24.49
CA VAL A 719 53.91 -32.96 -23.13
C VAL A 719 55.14 -32.05 -23.07
N LEU A 720 54.99 -30.78 -22.74
CA LEU A 720 56.10 -29.95 -22.25
C LEU A 720 55.64 -29.09 -21.07
N ALA A 721 56.32 -29.34 -19.95
CA ALA A 721 56.20 -28.74 -18.64
C ALA A 721 56.43 -27.20 -18.67
N PRO A 722 56.03 -26.47 -17.61
CA PRO A 722 56.09 -25.02 -17.60
C PRO A 722 57.55 -24.57 -17.43
N THR A 723 58.00 -23.66 -18.29
CA THR A 723 59.19 -22.86 -18.02
C THR A 723 58.91 -21.39 -18.34
N LEU A 724 58.90 -20.63 -17.25
CA LEU A 724 58.94 -19.17 -17.05
C LEU A 724 57.72 -18.35 -17.47
#